data_AF-A0A9P6WHY7-F1
#
_entry.id   AF-A0A9P6WHY7-F1
#
_cell.length_a   1.000
_cell.length_b   1.000
_cell.length_c   1.000
_cell.angle_alpha   90.00
_cell.angle_beta   90.00
_cell.angle_gamma   90.00
#
_symmetry.space_group_name_H-M   'P 1'
#
loop_
_entity.id
_entity.type
_entity.pdbx_description
1 polymer ?
#
loop_
_entity_poly.entity_id
_entity_poly.type
_entity_poly.pdbx_seq_one_letter_code
_entity_poly.pdbx_strand_id
1 'polypeptide(L)'
;MSQNNDLIAWKLIQASENYISKAHQIGPKILHSNNLNTYNTLIKASINCLFKVLRNYSSILDAKIQSILYYKVSYILFKETISSDLALDYCLKGIQITKRNEPNLTLLKLKLQYLNFQIQFNSNFSKDSKISSLNYINNLIKNEIPNHESFNDIKFFFKFIKFKYFSSIHNIDRNIIDLQNLYSQLNLKISKKNYSFNHFILINLIELQILNLNFPIDIIKKNILLLKDNNDYDYKLSIQYKSIIILFNLLISLREYDFNNLNQNIQKIDDFLKLFKSNNNNSSTKLKWQNKINFNFQNVNIIDSNLFNVEFNWLSFKDFSIISYFYCGILYSFKSWNNKNKSNKIFNFINSLLIESNLFSSNISFEDLQIMKIKQNFIKILISSYQLLSDFIKDKYPLITNNNNNNNNNNKSSLLNLNKYKELSNFIDSYNSNNNLSTIEIIIYNNLIPLIQYIFAMIHQRNSSFIKSLYYYTKVMKFTAKNLKLSINSSNLLFENENFNDSIFIDFFQSNIGLLGSYSQPIEISNEFFILSILNSLPIIQYLIEIEKINQKNLSEFDIFYDNNMKKYLNLIKIKEYFILKLNNFLNLISLNKNLNNNSIFKLTIQSILYFYSKNFKNKDFLNLIFNNLNLKKIEDLSPLLTSYLYLIMGYNYIKNPGISELENLNLKVGYFTLACKFSTLSSLSINSNFIAKLSYLEIWKIMNNNKNLYSKENINHVYEKFQHFSNNKHSLDDDHDDHDDDLNNKNLKRVKFV
;
A
#
# COMPACT_ATOMS: atom_id res chain seq x y z
N MET A 1 -61.19 -0.52 19.77
CA MET A 1 -60.36 0.55 19.17
C MET A 1 -58.86 0.22 19.11
N SER A 2 -58.30 -0.58 20.03
CA SER A 2 -56.86 -0.95 20.06
C SER A 2 -56.37 -1.72 18.82
N GLN A 3 -57.12 -2.74 18.35
CA GLN A 3 -56.69 -3.61 17.23
C GLN A 3 -56.49 -2.88 15.89
N ASN A 4 -57.30 -1.84 15.59
CA ASN A 4 -57.13 -1.05 14.37
C ASN A 4 -55.88 -0.16 14.43
N ASN A 5 -55.55 0.38 15.61
CA ASN A 5 -54.37 1.22 15.81
C ASN A 5 -53.08 0.37 15.74
N ASP A 6 -53.10 -0.85 16.26
CA ASP A 6 -51.99 -1.81 16.12
C ASP A 6 -51.71 -2.15 14.66
N LEU A 7 -52.76 -2.46 13.89
CA LEU A 7 -52.64 -2.78 12.47
C LEU A 7 -52.08 -1.60 11.66
N ILE A 8 -52.47 -0.37 11.99
CA ILE A 8 -51.93 0.84 11.35
C ILE A 8 -50.44 1.03 11.71
N ALA A 9 -50.06 0.84 12.98
CA ALA A 9 -48.67 0.96 13.41
C ALA A 9 -47.77 -0.05 12.67
N TRP A 10 -48.19 -1.31 12.57
CA TRP A 10 -47.44 -2.34 11.83
C TRP A 10 -47.35 -2.04 10.33
N LYS A 11 -48.42 -1.57 9.70
CA LYS A 11 -48.40 -1.13 8.29
C LYS A 11 -47.41 0.01 8.06
N LEU A 12 -47.31 0.97 8.98
CA LEU A 12 -46.34 2.07 8.89
C LEU A 12 -44.90 1.59 9.04
N ILE A 13 -44.65 0.62 9.92
CA ILE A 13 -43.31 -0.01 10.07
C ILE A 13 -42.92 -0.73 8.77
N GLN A 14 -43.82 -1.52 8.20
CA GLN A 14 -43.57 -2.21 6.92
C GLN A 14 -43.40 -1.24 5.75
N ALA A 15 -44.21 -0.17 5.70
CA ALA A 15 -44.06 0.88 4.70
C ALA A 15 -42.69 1.56 4.78
N SER A 16 -42.18 1.81 5.99
CA SER A 16 -40.83 2.35 6.20
C SER A 16 -39.74 1.46 5.58
N GLU A 17 -39.81 0.16 5.82
CA GLU A 17 -38.85 -0.82 5.29
C GLU A 17 -38.91 -0.89 3.75
N ASN A 18 -40.12 -0.87 3.20
CA ASN A 18 -40.34 -0.84 1.76
C ASN A 18 -39.77 0.43 1.10
N TYR A 19 -39.93 1.60 1.72
CA TYR A 19 -39.38 2.85 1.19
C TYR A 19 -37.85 2.86 1.21
N ILE A 20 -37.21 2.37 2.29
CA ILE A 20 -35.74 2.23 2.34
C ILE A 20 -35.27 1.27 1.25
N SER A 21 -35.92 0.11 1.12
CA SER A 21 -35.57 -0.88 0.10
C SER A 21 -35.64 -0.29 -1.31
N LYS A 22 -36.71 0.45 -1.62
CA LYS A 22 -36.86 1.16 -2.90
C LYS A 22 -35.81 2.25 -3.09
N ALA A 23 -35.45 2.99 -2.04
CA ALA A 23 -34.38 3.98 -2.11
C ALA A 23 -33.05 3.31 -2.49
N HIS A 24 -32.67 2.24 -1.79
CA HIS A 24 -31.43 1.50 -2.05
C HIS A 24 -31.42 0.81 -3.43
N GLN A 25 -32.57 0.42 -3.98
CA GLN A 25 -32.69 -0.05 -5.38
C GLN A 25 -32.40 1.06 -6.41
N ILE A 26 -32.72 2.31 -6.08
CA ILE A 26 -32.44 3.48 -6.94
C ILE A 26 -31.00 3.97 -6.78
N GLY A 27 -30.37 3.71 -5.62
CA GLY A 27 -28.98 4.06 -5.28
C GLY A 27 -28.00 3.98 -6.46
N PRO A 28 -27.86 2.82 -7.13
CA PRO A 28 -27.05 2.62 -8.34
C PRO A 28 -27.22 3.66 -9.46
N LYS A 29 -28.45 4.15 -9.65
CA LYS A 29 -28.83 5.03 -10.77
C LYS A 29 -28.51 6.49 -10.50
N ILE A 30 -28.22 6.86 -9.25
CA ILE A 30 -27.97 8.25 -8.84
C ILE A 30 -26.73 8.83 -9.52
N LEU A 31 -25.71 8.01 -9.80
CA LEU A 31 -24.49 8.49 -10.46
C LEU A 31 -24.68 8.94 -11.91
N HIS A 32 -25.77 8.51 -12.56
CA HIS A 32 -26.00 8.69 -14.00
C HIS A 32 -27.26 9.51 -14.31
N SER A 33 -28.00 9.96 -13.29
CA SER A 33 -29.30 10.63 -13.47
C SER A 33 -29.64 11.55 -12.29
N ASN A 34 -30.57 12.49 -12.49
CA ASN A 34 -31.10 13.37 -11.43
C ASN A 34 -32.00 12.66 -10.39
N ASN A 35 -31.74 11.39 -10.10
CA ASN A 35 -32.53 10.56 -9.20
C ASN A 35 -32.21 10.77 -7.71
N LEU A 36 -31.23 11.61 -7.35
CA LEU A 36 -30.88 11.92 -5.95
C LEU A 36 -32.08 12.47 -5.18
N ASN A 37 -32.90 13.34 -5.79
CA ASN A 37 -34.11 13.87 -5.17
C ASN A 37 -35.10 12.74 -4.85
N THR A 38 -35.30 11.79 -5.78
CA THR A 38 -36.20 10.66 -5.56
C THR A 38 -35.69 9.75 -4.44
N TYR A 39 -34.38 9.49 -4.37
CA TYR A 39 -33.76 8.74 -3.27
C TYR A 39 -34.04 9.41 -1.92
N ASN A 40 -33.74 10.71 -1.81
CA ASN A 40 -33.94 11.47 -0.57
C ASN A 40 -35.42 11.55 -0.16
N THR A 41 -36.35 11.62 -1.11
CA THR A 41 -37.79 11.62 -0.81
C THR A 41 -38.25 10.30 -0.20
N LEU A 42 -37.71 9.17 -0.67
CA LEU A 42 -38.02 7.84 -0.14
C LEU A 42 -37.43 7.64 1.27
N ILE A 43 -36.19 8.08 1.49
CA ILE A 43 -35.57 8.08 2.83
C ILE A 43 -36.41 8.93 3.80
N LYS A 44 -36.78 10.15 3.40
CA LYS A 44 -37.64 11.04 4.21
C LYS A 44 -39.00 10.40 4.53
N ALA A 45 -39.62 9.74 3.55
CA ALA A 45 -40.90 9.05 3.74
C ALA A 45 -40.78 7.90 4.75
N SER A 46 -39.69 7.13 4.69
CA SER A 46 -39.39 6.07 5.65
C SER A 46 -39.24 6.61 7.08
N ILE A 47 -38.42 7.63 7.28
CA ILE A 47 -38.20 8.27 8.59
C ILE A 47 -39.52 8.82 9.13
N ASN A 48 -40.33 9.49 8.31
CA ASN A 48 -41.62 10.03 8.72
C ASN A 48 -42.61 8.96 9.17
N CYS A 49 -42.62 7.80 8.52
CA CYS A 49 -43.45 6.67 8.96
C CYS A 49 -43.05 6.23 10.38
N LEU A 50 -41.75 6.11 10.65
CA LEU A 50 -41.24 5.72 11.97
C LEU A 50 -41.49 6.79 13.04
N PHE A 51 -41.32 8.08 12.73
CA PHE A 51 -41.66 9.17 13.63
C PHE A 51 -43.15 9.17 13.99
N LYS A 52 -44.03 8.93 13.01
CA LYS A 52 -45.48 8.85 13.25
C LYS A 52 -45.82 7.70 14.20
N VAL A 53 -45.17 6.54 14.04
CA VAL A 53 -45.31 5.40 14.95
C VAL A 53 -44.86 5.76 16.38
N LEU A 54 -43.65 6.29 16.53
CA LEU A 54 -43.08 6.63 17.84
C LEU A 54 -43.84 7.76 18.57
N ARG A 55 -44.42 8.71 17.84
CA ARG A 55 -45.17 9.83 18.43
C ARG A 55 -46.59 9.46 18.79
N ASN A 56 -47.31 8.81 17.88
CA ASN A 56 -48.77 8.65 18.00
C ASN A 56 -49.20 7.28 18.54
N TYR A 57 -48.31 6.28 18.49
CA TYR A 57 -48.63 4.89 18.85
C TYR A 57 -47.69 4.31 19.92
N SER A 58 -46.82 5.13 20.52
CA SER A 58 -45.87 4.66 21.54
C SER A 58 -46.51 4.05 22.78
N SER A 59 -47.73 4.47 23.14
CA SER A 59 -48.49 3.92 24.28
C SER A 59 -48.97 2.49 24.07
N ILE A 60 -48.96 1.99 22.83
CA ILE A 60 -49.48 0.67 22.47
C ILE A 60 -48.33 -0.32 22.19
N LEU A 61 -47.11 0.18 21.96
CA LEU A 61 -45.92 -0.63 21.70
C LEU A 61 -45.30 -1.10 23.01
N ASP A 62 -44.84 -2.36 23.04
CA ASP A 62 -44.03 -2.83 24.15
C ASP A 62 -42.64 -2.14 24.17
N ALA A 63 -41.99 -2.14 25.33
CA ALA A 63 -40.70 -1.48 25.51
C ALA A 63 -39.62 -2.01 24.55
N LYS A 64 -39.73 -3.29 24.14
CA LYS A 64 -38.80 -3.95 23.22
C LYS A 64 -38.94 -3.40 21.80
N ILE A 65 -40.16 -3.43 21.22
CA ILE A 65 -40.44 -2.91 19.87
C ILE A 65 -40.14 -1.41 19.85
N GLN A 66 -40.54 -0.67 20.87
CA GLN A 66 -40.25 0.76 20.97
C GLN A 66 -38.75 1.04 20.91
N SER A 67 -37.94 0.29 21.67
CA SER A 67 -36.48 0.43 21.66
C SER A 67 -35.84 0.01 20.33
N ILE A 68 -36.38 -1.00 19.65
CA ILE A 68 -35.95 -1.40 18.30
C ILE A 68 -36.25 -0.29 17.28
N LEU A 69 -37.41 0.36 17.38
CA LEU A 69 -37.77 1.48 16.51
C LEU A 69 -36.90 2.70 16.77
N TYR A 70 -36.58 3.02 18.03
CA TYR A 70 -35.59 4.05 18.35
C TYR A 70 -34.23 3.74 17.73
N TYR A 71 -33.74 2.50 17.85
CA TYR A 71 -32.51 2.08 17.19
C TYR A 71 -32.59 2.27 15.67
N LYS A 72 -33.66 1.81 15.01
CA LYS A 72 -33.85 1.94 13.56
C LYS A 72 -33.85 3.40 13.12
N VAL A 73 -34.60 4.26 13.80
CA VAL A 73 -34.67 5.70 13.52
C VAL A 73 -33.30 6.36 13.65
N SER A 74 -32.62 6.15 14.79
CA SER A 74 -31.28 6.69 14.99
C SER A 74 -30.28 6.19 13.96
N TYR A 75 -30.35 4.91 13.58
CA TYR A 75 -29.47 4.33 12.57
C TYR A 75 -29.69 4.94 11.18
N ILE A 76 -30.95 5.09 10.74
CA ILE A 76 -31.28 5.69 9.44
C ILE A 76 -30.85 7.17 9.42
N LEU A 77 -31.15 7.92 10.49
CA LEU A 77 -30.72 9.32 10.59
C LEU A 77 -29.19 9.44 10.54
N PHE A 78 -28.49 8.58 11.27
CA PHE A 78 -27.03 8.57 11.30
C PHE A 78 -26.41 8.23 9.94
N LYS A 79 -27.00 7.29 9.19
CA LYS A 79 -26.44 6.79 7.93
C LYS A 79 -26.88 7.55 6.68
N GLU A 80 -28.09 8.08 6.67
CA GLU A 80 -28.69 8.64 5.46
C GLU A 80 -28.89 10.17 5.55
N THR A 81 -28.58 10.79 6.70
CA THR A 81 -28.79 12.23 6.93
C THR A 81 -27.62 12.90 7.65
N ILE A 82 -27.59 14.23 7.62
CA ILE A 82 -26.60 15.05 8.35
C ILE A 82 -27.05 15.31 9.81
N SER A 83 -28.25 14.89 10.20
CA SER A 83 -28.86 15.20 11.50
C SER A 83 -28.35 14.31 12.65
N SER A 84 -27.06 14.40 12.97
CA SER A 84 -26.42 13.64 14.05
C SER A 84 -27.03 13.90 15.42
N ASP A 85 -27.38 15.15 15.72
CA ASP A 85 -27.94 15.54 17.03
C ASP A 85 -29.30 14.87 17.26
N LEU A 86 -30.16 14.88 16.23
CA LEU A 86 -31.46 14.23 16.29
C LEU A 86 -31.30 12.70 16.36
N ALA A 87 -30.33 12.12 15.64
CA ALA A 87 -30.01 10.70 15.77
C ALA A 87 -29.61 10.34 17.22
N LEU A 88 -28.80 11.19 17.86
CA LEU A 88 -28.33 11.03 19.24
C LEU A 88 -29.48 11.12 20.25
N ASP A 89 -30.38 12.09 20.12
CA ASP A 89 -31.55 12.24 20.98
C ASP A 89 -32.46 11.01 20.98
N TYR A 90 -32.80 10.49 19.79
CA TYR A 90 -33.61 9.27 19.67
C TYR A 90 -32.85 8.05 20.20
N CYS A 91 -31.52 8.03 20.08
CA CYS A 91 -30.70 6.93 20.58
C CYS A 91 -30.71 6.92 22.11
N LEU A 92 -30.52 8.07 22.74
CA LEU A 92 -30.59 8.25 24.19
C LEU A 92 -31.97 7.88 24.77
N LYS A 93 -33.07 8.24 24.08
CA LYS A 93 -34.43 7.81 24.48
C LYS A 93 -34.56 6.28 24.48
N GLY A 94 -34.03 5.61 23.46
CA GLY A 94 -33.95 4.15 23.43
C GLY A 94 -33.13 3.58 24.59
N ILE A 95 -31.97 4.17 24.89
CA ILE A 95 -31.12 3.74 26.02
C ILE A 95 -31.87 3.88 27.35
N GLN A 96 -32.61 4.97 27.56
CA GLN A 96 -33.40 5.17 28.78
C GLN A 96 -34.51 4.12 28.94
N ILE A 97 -35.23 3.80 27.86
CA ILE A 97 -36.28 2.78 27.88
C ILE A 97 -35.70 1.40 28.20
N THR A 98 -34.62 1.02 27.53
CA THR A 98 -33.96 -0.27 27.80
C THR A 98 -33.40 -0.36 29.21
N LYS A 99 -32.82 0.73 29.75
CA LYS A 99 -32.29 0.80 31.13
C LYS A 99 -33.37 0.61 32.20
N ARG A 100 -34.58 1.16 32.00
CA ARG A 100 -35.72 0.96 32.92
C ARG A 100 -36.25 -0.47 32.95
N ASN A 101 -35.94 -1.26 31.92
CA ASN A 101 -36.45 -2.61 31.70
C ASN A 101 -35.32 -3.66 31.73
N GLU A 102 -34.22 -3.37 32.41
CA GLU A 102 -33.19 -4.36 32.72
C GLU A 102 -33.71 -5.37 33.76
N PRO A 103 -33.23 -6.63 33.73
CA PRO A 103 -32.15 -7.19 32.88
C PRO A 103 -32.62 -7.70 31.49
N ASN A 104 -33.91 -7.65 31.20
CA ASN A 104 -34.47 -8.28 29.98
C ASN A 104 -33.95 -7.64 28.69
N LEU A 105 -33.71 -6.32 28.69
CA LEU A 105 -33.29 -5.55 27.51
C LEU A 105 -31.80 -5.17 27.50
N THR A 106 -30.95 -5.78 28.32
CA THR A 106 -29.51 -5.43 28.42
C THR A 106 -28.77 -5.50 27.08
N LEU A 107 -29.02 -6.52 26.24
CA LEU A 107 -28.36 -6.63 24.94
C LEU A 107 -28.77 -5.51 23.96
N LEU A 108 -30.04 -5.08 24.02
CA LEU A 108 -30.54 -3.97 23.21
C LEU A 108 -29.99 -2.63 23.73
N LYS A 109 -29.83 -2.48 25.06
CA LYS A 109 -29.13 -1.35 25.67
C LYS A 109 -27.71 -1.24 25.14
N LEU A 110 -26.94 -2.32 25.18
CA LEU A 110 -25.56 -2.35 24.67
C LEU A 110 -25.49 -2.03 23.17
N LYS A 111 -26.46 -2.49 22.37
CA LYS A 111 -26.56 -2.18 20.93
C LYS A 111 -26.83 -0.70 20.66
N LEU A 112 -27.72 -0.08 21.45
CA LEU A 112 -27.98 1.35 21.39
C LEU A 112 -26.78 2.16 21.91
N GLN A 113 -26.11 1.73 22.99
CA GLN A 113 -24.89 2.37 23.49
C GLN A 113 -23.75 2.31 22.47
N TYR A 114 -23.62 1.21 21.72
CA TYR A 114 -22.68 1.11 20.61
C TYR A 114 -23.02 2.10 19.48
N LEU A 115 -24.30 2.20 19.07
CA LEU A 115 -24.73 3.19 18.08
C LEU A 115 -24.51 4.63 18.57
N ASN A 116 -24.79 4.92 19.84
CA ASN A 116 -24.53 6.22 20.44
C ASN A 116 -23.05 6.57 20.39
N PHE A 117 -22.16 5.62 20.72
CA PHE A 117 -20.71 5.80 20.54
C PHE A 117 -20.34 6.13 19.09
N GLN A 118 -20.90 5.42 18.11
CA GLN A 118 -20.64 5.68 16.68
C GLN A 118 -21.09 7.08 16.26
N ILE A 119 -22.26 7.51 16.70
CA ILE A 119 -22.80 8.85 16.42
C ILE A 119 -21.90 9.92 17.04
N GLN A 120 -21.57 9.80 18.34
CA GLN A 120 -20.70 10.75 19.05
C GLN A 120 -19.30 10.85 18.43
N PHE A 121 -18.75 9.71 18.01
CA PHE A 121 -17.46 9.70 17.35
C PHE A 121 -17.53 10.41 15.99
N ASN A 122 -18.61 10.28 15.22
CA ASN A 122 -18.69 10.86 13.88
C ASN A 122 -19.26 12.29 13.83
N SER A 123 -19.97 12.75 14.85
CA SER A 123 -20.70 14.03 14.83
C SER A 123 -19.79 15.25 14.98
N ASN A 124 -18.70 15.14 15.75
CA ASN A 124 -17.75 16.23 16.00
C ASN A 124 -16.30 15.81 15.71
N PHE A 125 -15.51 16.74 15.14
CA PHE A 125 -14.11 16.54 14.75
C PHE A 125 -13.11 17.26 15.67
N SER A 126 -13.55 17.65 16.87
CA SER A 126 -12.67 18.28 17.86
C SER A 126 -11.90 17.24 18.67
N LYS A 127 -10.67 17.56 19.07
CA LYS A 127 -9.86 16.67 19.92
C LYS A 127 -10.59 16.30 21.22
N ASP A 128 -11.30 17.24 21.83
CA ASP A 128 -12.05 17.03 23.07
C ASP A 128 -13.22 16.06 22.86
N SER A 129 -13.88 16.11 21.70
CA SER A 129 -14.93 15.15 21.34
C SER A 129 -14.40 13.72 21.16
N LYS A 130 -13.15 13.55 20.69
CA LYS A 130 -12.52 12.23 20.62
C LYS A 130 -12.11 11.71 21.99
N ILE A 131 -11.64 12.58 22.88
CA ILE A 131 -11.36 12.24 24.28
C ILE A 131 -12.65 11.83 24.99
N SER A 132 -13.75 12.57 24.81
CA SER A 132 -15.04 12.22 25.42
C SER A 132 -15.57 10.89 24.89
N SER A 133 -15.46 10.64 23.57
CA SER A 133 -15.82 9.35 22.94
C SER A 133 -14.98 8.18 23.48
N LEU A 134 -13.68 8.40 23.69
CA LEU A 134 -12.78 7.42 24.30
C LEU A 134 -13.14 7.13 25.77
N ASN A 135 -13.48 8.18 26.53
CA ASN A 135 -13.95 8.02 27.90
C ASN A 135 -15.29 7.28 27.97
N TYR A 136 -16.20 7.56 27.03
CA TYR A 136 -17.47 6.88 26.91
C TYR A 136 -17.27 5.37 26.68
N ILE A 137 -16.46 4.95 25.71
CA ILE A 137 -16.22 3.52 25.47
C ILE A 137 -15.48 2.84 26.63
N ASN A 138 -14.56 3.53 27.31
CA ASN A 138 -13.91 3.01 28.51
C ASN A 138 -14.91 2.80 29.65
N ASN A 139 -15.85 3.73 29.83
CA ASN A 139 -16.94 3.62 30.81
C ASN A 139 -17.87 2.45 30.46
N LEU A 140 -18.23 2.27 29.17
CA LEU A 140 -19.02 1.13 28.72
C LEU A 140 -18.36 -0.20 29.12
N ILE A 141 -17.07 -0.36 28.83
CA ILE A 141 -16.31 -1.60 29.11
C ILE A 141 -16.19 -1.90 30.61
N LYS A 142 -16.06 -0.86 31.44
CA LYS A 142 -15.84 -1.00 32.89
C LYS A 142 -17.13 -1.14 33.68
N ASN A 143 -18.15 -0.35 33.36
CA ASN A 143 -19.27 -0.10 34.25
C ASN A 143 -20.63 -0.53 33.68
N GLU A 144 -20.83 -0.52 32.35
CA GLU A 144 -22.14 -0.81 31.75
C GLU A 144 -22.31 -2.26 31.30
N ILE A 145 -21.23 -2.95 30.95
CA ILE A 145 -21.24 -4.37 30.61
C ILE A 145 -21.18 -5.19 31.91
N PRO A 146 -22.16 -6.09 32.18
CA PRO A 146 -22.13 -6.94 33.37
C PRO A 146 -20.88 -7.81 33.45
N ASN A 147 -20.35 -8.04 34.66
CA ASN A 147 -19.18 -8.90 34.88
C ASN A 147 -19.46 -10.41 34.78
N HIS A 148 -20.68 -10.79 34.40
CA HIS A 148 -21.08 -12.19 34.22
C HIS A 148 -20.40 -12.80 32.98
N GLU A 149 -20.03 -14.08 33.04
CA GLU A 149 -19.22 -14.74 32.00
C GLU A 149 -19.87 -14.71 30.62
N SER A 150 -21.21 -14.76 30.55
CA SER A 150 -21.96 -14.70 29.30
C SER A 150 -21.81 -13.38 28.52
N PHE A 151 -21.28 -12.32 29.13
CA PHE A 151 -21.00 -11.04 28.48
C PHE A 151 -19.51 -10.86 28.11
N ASN A 152 -18.65 -11.84 28.41
CA ASN A 152 -17.21 -11.74 28.14
C ASN A 152 -16.91 -11.47 26.66
N ASP A 153 -17.58 -12.18 25.74
CA ASP A 153 -17.37 -11.98 24.30
C ASP A 153 -17.76 -10.55 23.85
N ILE A 154 -18.83 -9.99 24.43
CA ILE A 154 -19.24 -8.60 24.18
C ILE A 154 -18.20 -7.62 24.73
N LYS A 155 -17.63 -7.91 25.91
CA LYS A 155 -16.53 -7.12 26.49
C LYS A 155 -15.29 -7.14 25.58
N PHE A 156 -14.94 -8.29 25.00
CA PHE A 156 -13.87 -8.40 24.01
C PHE A 156 -14.21 -7.65 22.72
N PHE A 157 -15.46 -7.70 22.26
CA PHE A 157 -15.95 -6.91 21.14
C PHE A 157 -15.71 -5.41 21.38
N PHE A 158 -16.13 -4.84 22.53
CA PHE A 158 -15.90 -3.43 22.81
C PHE A 158 -14.42 -3.06 22.97
N LYS A 159 -13.58 -3.95 23.53
CA LYS A 159 -12.12 -3.76 23.53
C LYS A 159 -11.57 -3.69 22.11
N PHE A 160 -12.05 -4.55 21.22
CA PHE A 160 -11.65 -4.55 19.80
C PHE A 160 -12.15 -3.29 19.07
N ILE A 161 -13.38 -2.83 19.34
CA ILE A 161 -13.90 -1.55 18.83
C ILE A 161 -13.03 -0.38 19.29
N LYS A 162 -12.67 -0.33 20.58
CA LYS A 162 -11.76 0.70 21.09
C LYS A 162 -10.45 0.71 20.32
N PHE A 163 -9.86 -0.47 20.09
CA PHE A 163 -8.67 -0.59 19.25
C PHE A 163 -8.92 -0.04 17.82
N LYS A 164 -9.98 -0.47 17.15
CA LYS A 164 -10.31 -0.04 15.76
C LYS A 164 -10.48 1.46 15.60
N TYR A 165 -11.09 2.13 16.59
CA TYR A 165 -11.38 3.58 16.52
C TYR A 165 -10.20 4.45 16.97
N PHE A 166 -9.30 3.92 17.80
CA PHE A 166 -8.27 4.73 18.47
C PHE A 166 -6.85 4.18 18.30
N SER A 167 -6.61 3.27 17.35
CA SER A 167 -5.28 2.71 17.09
C SER A 167 -4.25 3.79 16.75
N SER A 168 -4.65 4.90 16.13
CA SER A 168 -3.75 6.00 15.79
C SER A 168 -3.20 6.79 16.98
N ILE A 169 -3.77 6.63 18.18
CA ILE A 169 -3.22 7.24 19.41
C ILE A 169 -1.87 6.63 19.77
N HIS A 170 -1.64 5.38 19.37
CA HIS A 170 -0.45 4.62 19.73
C HIS A 170 0.40 4.31 18.51
N ASN A 171 1.69 4.04 18.72
CA ASN A 171 2.55 3.54 17.66
C ASN A 171 2.14 2.12 17.25
N ILE A 172 2.56 1.72 16.04
CA ILE A 172 2.21 0.42 15.47
C ILE A 172 2.64 -0.74 16.37
N ASP A 173 3.80 -0.65 17.04
CA ASP A 173 4.30 -1.71 17.92
C ASP A 173 3.40 -1.94 19.14
N ARG A 174 2.95 -0.85 19.79
CA ARG A 174 1.99 -0.96 20.91
C ARG A 174 0.65 -1.51 20.45
N ASN A 175 0.18 -1.08 19.28
CA ASN A 175 -1.05 -1.62 18.68
C ASN A 175 -0.97 -3.12 18.42
N ILE A 176 0.18 -3.62 17.95
CA ILE A 176 0.44 -5.06 17.78
C ILE A 176 0.36 -5.79 19.13
N ILE A 177 1.02 -5.25 20.17
CA ILE A 177 1.00 -5.84 21.52
C ILE A 177 -0.43 -5.88 22.10
N ASP A 178 -1.17 -4.78 21.99
CA ASP A 178 -2.54 -4.67 22.50
C ASP A 178 -3.48 -5.67 21.80
N LEU A 179 -3.36 -5.83 20.47
CA LEU A 179 -4.11 -6.85 19.73
C LEU A 179 -3.66 -8.28 20.05
N GLN A 180 -2.36 -8.53 20.23
CA GLN A 180 -1.84 -9.84 20.65
C GLN A 180 -2.40 -10.25 22.00
N ASN A 181 -2.47 -9.32 22.95
CA ASN A 181 -3.05 -9.55 24.27
C ASN A 181 -4.56 -9.81 24.18
N LEU A 182 -5.28 -9.08 23.32
CA LEU A 182 -6.70 -9.32 23.10
C LEU A 182 -6.96 -10.71 22.50
N TYR A 183 -6.18 -11.07 21.46
CA TYR A 183 -6.24 -12.39 20.83
C TYR A 183 -5.94 -13.52 21.81
N SER A 184 -4.84 -13.43 22.58
CA SER A 184 -4.44 -14.47 23.52
C SER A 184 -5.48 -14.67 24.64
N GLN A 185 -6.03 -13.57 25.18
CA GLN A 185 -7.09 -13.62 26.20
C GLN A 185 -8.38 -14.28 25.68
N LEU A 186 -8.78 -13.98 24.44
CA LEU A 186 -9.98 -14.59 23.85
C LEU A 186 -9.71 -16.06 23.46
N ASN A 187 -8.51 -16.38 22.97
CA ASN A 187 -8.13 -17.72 22.57
C ASN A 187 -8.14 -18.72 23.74
N LEU A 188 -7.77 -18.28 24.95
CA LEU A 188 -7.89 -19.08 26.17
C LEU A 188 -9.35 -19.45 26.53
N LYS A 189 -10.33 -18.73 25.97
CA LYS A 189 -11.78 -18.91 26.21
C LYS A 189 -12.54 -19.18 24.92
N ILE A 190 -11.91 -19.85 23.96
CA ILE A 190 -12.50 -20.07 22.64
C ILE A 190 -13.67 -21.05 22.71
N SER A 191 -14.71 -20.75 21.94
CA SER A 191 -15.94 -21.52 21.81
C SER A 191 -16.46 -21.45 20.39
N LYS A 192 -17.40 -22.33 20.02
CA LYS A 192 -18.05 -22.31 18.70
C LYS A 192 -18.67 -20.95 18.35
N LYS A 193 -19.12 -20.18 19.36
CA LYS A 193 -19.78 -18.88 19.18
C LYS A 193 -18.78 -17.75 18.86
N ASN A 194 -17.60 -17.76 19.48
CA ASN A 194 -16.60 -16.70 19.32
C ASN A 194 -15.44 -17.08 18.37
N TYR A 195 -15.39 -18.31 17.87
CA TYR A 195 -14.34 -18.81 16.99
C TYR A 195 -14.10 -17.92 15.76
N SER A 196 -15.16 -17.56 15.03
CA SER A 196 -15.08 -16.66 13.86
C SER A 196 -14.59 -15.26 14.26
N PHE A 197 -14.99 -14.75 15.43
CA PHE A 197 -14.57 -13.44 15.93
C PHE A 197 -13.10 -13.45 16.34
N ASN A 198 -12.62 -14.51 16.99
CA ASN A 198 -11.21 -14.69 17.32
C ASN A 198 -10.33 -14.71 16.04
N HIS A 199 -10.77 -15.41 14.99
CA HIS A 199 -10.10 -15.39 13.69
C HIS A 199 -10.11 -14.01 13.04
N PHE A 200 -11.19 -13.25 13.20
CA PHE A 200 -11.26 -11.87 12.72
C PHE A 200 -10.27 -10.96 13.43
N ILE A 201 -10.10 -11.10 14.76
CA ILE A 201 -9.06 -10.40 15.52
C ILE A 201 -7.66 -10.80 15.00
N LEU A 202 -7.43 -12.09 14.77
CA LEU A 202 -6.16 -12.59 14.24
C LEU A 202 -5.83 -12.03 12.85
N ILE A 203 -6.81 -11.90 11.96
CA ILE A 203 -6.64 -11.27 10.65
C ILE A 203 -6.14 -9.83 10.79
N ASN A 204 -6.77 -9.04 11.68
CA ASN A 204 -6.37 -7.65 11.93
C ASN A 204 -4.97 -7.56 12.55
N LEU A 205 -4.61 -8.51 13.41
CA LEU A 205 -3.27 -8.61 13.96
C LEU A 205 -2.23 -8.89 12.86
N ILE A 206 -2.49 -9.85 11.99
CA ILE A 206 -1.60 -10.18 10.86
C ILE A 206 -1.46 -9.00 9.91
N GLU A 207 -2.56 -8.29 9.62
CA GLU A 207 -2.54 -7.08 8.80
C GLU A 207 -1.58 -6.02 9.36
N LEU A 208 -1.67 -5.69 10.66
CA LEU A 208 -0.73 -4.77 11.30
C LEU A 208 0.73 -5.25 11.24
N GLN A 209 0.96 -6.55 11.45
CA GLN A 209 2.30 -7.13 11.38
C GLN A 209 2.90 -7.06 9.96
N ILE A 210 2.06 -7.22 8.93
CA ILE A 210 2.49 -7.07 7.53
C ILE A 210 2.83 -5.61 7.24
N LEU A 211 2.01 -4.66 7.69
CA LEU A 211 2.23 -3.22 7.53
C LEU A 211 3.50 -2.73 8.26
N ASN A 212 3.87 -3.37 9.36
CA ASN A 212 5.14 -3.10 10.04
C ASN A 212 6.30 -3.81 9.33
N LEU A 213 7.02 -3.07 8.47
CA LEU A 213 8.16 -3.57 7.70
C LEU A 213 9.29 -4.15 8.55
N ASN A 214 9.39 -3.76 9.82
CA ASN A 214 10.41 -4.25 10.75
C ASN A 214 9.99 -5.53 11.49
N PHE A 215 8.72 -5.95 11.39
CA PHE A 215 8.22 -7.10 12.14
C PHE A 215 8.70 -8.43 11.53
N PRO A 216 9.14 -9.43 12.32
CA PRO A 216 9.70 -10.68 11.79
C PRO A 216 8.71 -11.51 10.97
N ILE A 217 9.07 -11.83 9.72
CA ILE A 217 8.19 -12.54 8.76
C ILE A 217 7.81 -13.95 9.23
N ASP A 218 8.71 -14.67 9.91
CA ASP A 218 8.43 -16.01 10.44
C ASP A 218 7.27 -16.01 11.44
N ILE A 219 7.17 -14.96 12.26
CA ILE A 219 6.09 -14.81 13.23
C ILE A 219 4.77 -14.59 12.48
N ILE A 220 4.79 -13.79 11.41
CA ILE A 220 3.62 -13.58 10.54
C ILE A 220 3.19 -14.89 9.90
N LYS A 221 4.13 -15.68 9.34
CA LYS A 221 3.86 -17.00 8.76
C LYS A 221 3.24 -17.95 9.79
N LYS A 222 3.77 -17.99 11.02
CA LYS A 222 3.19 -18.78 12.13
C LYS A 222 1.76 -18.34 12.44
N ASN A 223 1.48 -17.04 12.51
CA ASN A 223 0.14 -16.53 12.77
C ASN A 223 -0.84 -16.84 11.62
N ILE A 224 -0.39 -16.82 10.35
CA ILE A 224 -1.22 -17.23 9.21
C ILE A 224 -1.56 -18.71 9.26
N LEU A 225 -0.65 -19.57 9.75
CA LEU A 225 -0.95 -20.99 9.92
C LEU A 225 -2.09 -21.21 10.92
N LEU A 226 -2.21 -20.37 11.95
CA LEU A 226 -3.31 -20.41 12.92
C LEU A 226 -4.67 -20.05 12.31
N LEU A 227 -4.72 -19.38 11.15
CA LEU A 227 -5.97 -19.07 10.44
C LEU A 227 -6.51 -20.27 9.65
N LYS A 228 -5.73 -21.34 9.47
CA LYS A 228 -6.22 -22.53 8.77
C LYS A 228 -7.29 -23.21 9.61
N ASP A 229 -8.32 -23.74 8.94
CA ASP A 229 -9.41 -24.48 9.60
C ASP A 229 -8.81 -25.61 10.46
N ASN A 230 -8.80 -25.41 11.78
CA ASN A 230 -8.58 -26.50 12.72
C ASN A 230 -9.96 -27.11 12.96
N ASN A 231 -10.14 -28.39 12.63
CA ASN A 231 -11.41 -29.11 12.69
C ASN A 231 -11.97 -29.29 14.12
N ASP A 232 -11.37 -28.67 15.13
CA ASP A 232 -11.60 -28.94 16.55
C ASP A 232 -13.02 -28.55 17.04
N TYR A 233 -13.79 -27.75 16.28
CA TYR A 233 -15.07 -27.17 16.74
C TYR A 233 -16.31 -27.43 15.85
N ASP A 234 -16.24 -28.32 14.84
CA ASP A 234 -17.33 -28.55 13.87
C ASP A 234 -17.98 -27.24 13.37
N TYR A 235 -17.13 -26.23 13.15
CA TYR A 235 -17.52 -24.91 12.66
C TYR A 235 -16.71 -24.61 11.42
N LYS A 236 -17.40 -24.52 10.27
CA LYS A 236 -16.77 -24.22 9.00
C LYS A 236 -16.65 -22.71 8.84
N LEU A 237 -15.42 -22.18 8.82
CA LEU A 237 -15.21 -20.78 8.49
C LEU A 237 -15.72 -20.49 7.08
N SER A 238 -16.16 -19.25 6.89
CA SER A 238 -16.65 -18.78 5.60
C SER A 238 -15.51 -18.75 4.57
N ILE A 239 -15.87 -18.85 3.28
CA ILE A 239 -14.89 -18.90 2.17
C ILE A 239 -13.97 -17.66 2.13
N GLN A 240 -14.42 -16.56 2.72
CA GLN A 240 -13.72 -15.30 2.91
C GLN A 240 -12.44 -15.47 3.73
N TYR A 241 -12.44 -16.29 4.79
CA TYR A 241 -11.25 -16.56 5.58
C TYR A 241 -10.19 -17.30 4.75
N LYS A 242 -10.61 -18.20 3.85
CA LYS A 242 -9.68 -18.85 2.89
C LYS A 242 -9.11 -17.84 1.91
N SER A 243 -9.94 -16.91 1.42
CA SER A 243 -9.53 -15.87 0.49
C SER A 243 -8.47 -14.94 1.09
N ILE A 244 -8.61 -14.52 2.35
CA ILE A 244 -7.64 -13.62 3.00
C ILE A 244 -6.32 -14.32 3.29
N ILE A 245 -6.33 -15.62 3.61
CA ILE A 245 -5.09 -16.41 3.77
C ILE A 245 -4.29 -16.41 2.46
N ILE A 246 -4.95 -16.60 1.31
CA ILE A 246 -4.29 -16.56 0.01
C ILE A 246 -3.69 -15.17 -0.27
N LEU A 247 -4.43 -14.10 0.04
CA LEU A 247 -3.93 -12.72 -0.07
C LEU A 247 -2.72 -12.45 0.84
N PHE A 248 -2.76 -12.87 2.10
CA PHE A 248 -1.64 -12.71 3.02
C PHE A 248 -0.41 -13.48 2.56
N ASN A 249 -0.58 -14.69 2.03
CA ASN A 249 0.55 -15.44 1.45
C ASN A 249 1.14 -14.70 0.24
N LEU A 250 0.31 -14.11 -0.63
CA LEU A 250 0.80 -13.29 -1.75
C LEU A 250 1.58 -12.06 -1.25
N LEU A 251 1.06 -11.35 -0.24
CA LEU A 251 1.71 -10.18 0.36
C LEU A 251 3.04 -10.52 1.04
N ILE A 252 3.11 -11.65 1.75
CA ILE A 252 4.37 -12.14 2.33
C ILE A 252 5.38 -12.43 1.23
N SER A 253 4.98 -13.15 0.20
CA SER A 253 5.91 -13.48 -0.88
C SER A 253 6.35 -12.21 -1.65
N LEU A 254 5.50 -11.17 -1.73
CA LEU A 254 5.88 -9.86 -2.26
C LEU A 254 6.91 -9.19 -1.37
N ARG A 255 6.69 -9.19 -0.04
CA ARG A 255 7.62 -8.64 0.95
C ARG A 255 8.97 -9.37 0.99
N GLU A 256 8.97 -10.69 0.76
CA GLU A 256 10.19 -11.51 0.68
C GLU A 256 10.88 -11.46 -0.69
N TYR A 257 10.24 -10.88 -1.71
CA TYR A 257 10.69 -10.90 -3.10
C TYR A 257 10.94 -12.34 -3.64
N ASP A 258 10.17 -13.33 -3.18
CA ASP A 258 10.32 -14.74 -3.59
C ASP A 258 9.45 -15.08 -4.81
N PHE A 259 10.01 -14.93 -6.01
CA PHE A 259 9.27 -15.12 -7.25
C PHE A 259 8.75 -16.53 -7.51
N ASN A 260 9.37 -17.56 -6.91
CA ASN A 260 8.92 -18.93 -7.09
C ASN A 260 7.64 -19.17 -6.28
N ASN A 261 7.67 -18.81 -4.99
CA ASN A 261 6.47 -18.85 -4.15
C ASN A 261 5.39 -17.89 -4.65
N LEU A 262 5.77 -16.76 -5.22
CA LEU A 262 4.83 -15.84 -5.84
C LEU A 262 4.09 -16.47 -7.01
N ASN A 263 4.78 -17.09 -7.98
CA ASN A 263 4.11 -17.74 -9.11
C ASN A 263 3.14 -18.84 -8.64
N GLN A 264 3.51 -19.61 -7.62
CA GLN A 264 2.62 -20.62 -7.02
C GLN A 264 1.39 -19.97 -6.35
N ASN A 265 1.58 -18.86 -5.65
CA ASN A 265 0.47 -18.14 -5.00
C ASN A 265 -0.45 -17.45 -6.01
N ILE A 266 0.08 -16.96 -7.14
CA ILE A 266 -0.72 -16.46 -8.27
C ILE A 266 -1.60 -17.58 -8.84
N GLN A 267 -1.02 -18.77 -9.07
CA GLN A 267 -1.80 -19.92 -9.54
C GLN A 267 -2.91 -20.29 -8.55
N LYS A 268 -2.61 -20.32 -7.24
CA LYS A 268 -3.63 -20.56 -6.20
C LYS A 268 -4.77 -19.53 -6.24
N ILE A 269 -4.47 -18.27 -6.53
CA ILE A 269 -5.50 -17.22 -6.69
C ILE A 269 -6.35 -17.52 -7.92
N ASP A 270 -5.74 -17.80 -9.07
CA ASP A 270 -6.47 -18.09 -10.30
C ASP A 270 -7.34 -19.35 -10.15
N ASP A 271 -6.82 -20.40 -9.53
CA ASP A 271 -7.56 -21.64 -9.26
C ASP A 271 -8.72 -21.38 -8.29
N PHE A 272 -8.50 -20.61 -7.23
CA PHE A 272 -9.56 -20.22 -6.30
C PHE A 272 -10.66 -19.40 -6.99
N LEU A 273 -10.30 -18.43 -7.83
CA LEU A 273 -11.25 -17.62 -8.59
C LEU A 273 -12.04 -18.46 -9.60
N LYS A 274 -11.38 -19.40 -10.29
CA LYS A 274 -12.03 -20.34 -11.23
C LYS A 274 -12.99 -21.28 -10.51
N LEU A 275 -12.57 -21.89 -9.40
CA LEU A 275 -13.41 -22.77 -8.58
C LEU A 275 -14.66 -22.05 -8.07
N PHE A 276 -14.52 -20.79 -7.64
CA PHE A 276 -15.66 -20.01 -7.19
C PHE A 276 -16.63 -19.67 -8.33
N LYS A 277 -16.11 -19.34 -9.52
CA LYS A 277 -16.93 -19.06 -10.71
C LYS A 277 -17.64 -20.31 -11.24
N SER A 278 -16.97 -21.47 -11.29
CA SER A 278 -17.56 -22.72 -11.79
C SER A 278 -18.62 -23.28 -10.85
N ASN A 279 -18.39 -23.24 -9.53
CA ASN A 279 -19.34 -23.74 -8.54
C ASN A 279 -20.60 -22.88 -8.39
N ASN A 280 -20.60 -21.63 -8.88
CA ASN A 280 -21.82 -20.83 -8.95
C ASN A 280 -22.81 -21.32 -10.02
N ASN A 281 -22.33 -22.02 -11.05
CA ASN A 281 -23.16 -22.54 -12.13
C ASN A 281 -23.80 -23.89 -11.80
N ASN A 282 -23.23 -24.66 -10.87
CA ASN A 282 -23.76 -25.96 -10.44
C ASN A 282 -24.63 -25.80 -9.19
N SER A 283 -25.88 -26.26 -9.25
CA SER A 283 -26.93 -25.95 -8.28
C SER A 283 -26.83 -26.66 -6.92
N SER A 284 -26.03 -27.72 -6.79
CA SER A 284 -26.09 -28.62 -5.62
C SER A 284 -25.23 -28.21 -4.42
N THR A 285 -24.20 -27.37 -4.58
CA THR A 285 -23.38 -26.85 -3.46
C THR A 285 -22.85 -25.43 -3.71
N LYS A 286 -23.76 -24.46 -3.93
CA LYS A 286 -23.39 -23.05 -4.17
C LYS A 286 -22.60 -22.48 -2.99
N LEU A 287 -21.28 -22.29 -3.17
CA LEU A 287 -20.46 -21.48 -2.28
C LEU A 287 -20.93 -20.02 -2.39
N LYS A 288 -21.60 -19.50 -1.37
CA LYS A 288 -22.08 -18.11 -1.37
C LYS A 288 -21.01 -17.17 -0.81
N TRP A 289 -20.60 -16.18 -1.59
CA TRP A 289 -19.80 -15.06 -1.10
C TRP A 289 -20.71 -14.11 -0.31
N GLN A 290 -20.28 -13.70 0.87
CA GLN A 290 -20.97 -12.71 1.69
C GLN A 290 -20.10 -11.45 1.76
N ASN A 291 -20.68 -10.30 1.42
CA ASN A 291 -20.01 -8.99 1.53
C ASN A 291 -20.01 -8.45 2.96
N LYS A 292 -20.58 -9.19 3.92
CA LYS A 292 -20.64 -8.85 5.33
C LYS A 292 -20.35 -10.09 6.17
N ILE A 293 -19.65 -9.91 7.29
CA ILE A 293 -19.46 -10.93 8.32
C ILE A 293 -20.31 -10.56 9.52
N ASN A 294 -21.15 -11.49 9.95
CA ASN A 294 -22.06 -11.30 11.08
C ASN A 294 -21.56 -12.07 12.29
N PHE A 295 -21.36 -11.36 13.40
CA PHE A 295 -21.05 -11.95 14.70
C PHE A 295 -22.28 -11.84 15.59
N ASN A 296 -22.75 -12.98 16.08
CA ASN A 296 -23.94 -13.07 16.92
C ASN A 296 -23.50 -13.42 18.34
N PHE A 297 -23.46 -12.43 19.22
CA PHE A 297 -23.14 -12.63 20.63
C PHE A 297 -24.43 -12.92 21.39
N GLN A 298 -24.52 -14.11 21.99
CA GLN A 298 -25.71 -14.61 22.68
C GLN A 298 -25.47 -14.72 24.18
N ASN A 299 -26.48 -14.36 24.97
CA ASN A 299 -26.51 -14.74 26.39
C ASN A 299 -26.94 -16.21 26.50
N VAL A 300 -26.24 -17.00 27.32
CA VAL A 300 -26.49 -18.45 27.48
C VAL A 300 -27.86 -18.74 28.10
N ASN A 301 -28.44 -17.79 28.83
CA ASN A 301 -29.64 -18.01 29.66
C ASN A 301 -30.94 -17.41 29.09
N ILE A 302 -30.97 -16.91 27.86
CA ILE A 302 -32.19 -16.30 27.28
C ILE A 302 -32.52 -16.96 25.94
N ILE A 303 -33.62 -17.71 25.92
CA ILE A 303 -34.16 -18.41 24.75
C ILE A 303 -34.68 -17.36 23.74
N ASP A 304 -34.02 -17.30 22.59
CA ASP A 304 -34.53 -16.98 21.25
C ASP A 304 -35.06 -15.59 20.85
N SER A 305 -34.73 -14.48 21.52
CA SER A 305 -35.13 -13.19 20.90
C SER A 305 -34.28 -11.94 21.12
N ASN A 306 -33.22 -11.98 21.92
CA ASN A 306 -32.31 -10.85 22.11
C ASN A 306 -30.89 -11.29 21.76
N LEU A 307 -30.44 -10.96 20.54
CA LEU A 307 -29.09 -11.22 20.06
C LEU A 307 -28.34 -9.89 19.88
N PHE A 308 -27.09 -9.82 20.35
CA PHE A 308 -26.21 -8.70 20.00
C PHE A 308 -25.50 -9.07 18.69
N ASN A 309 -26.17 -8.79 17.57
CA ASN A 309 -25.63 -9.03 16.24
C ASN A 309 -24.86 -7.80 15.76
N VAL A 310 -23.63 -8.03 15.32
CA VAL A 310 -22.77 -7.01 14.71
C VAL A 310 -22.39 -7.45 13.32
N GLU A 311 -22.53 -6.54 12.35
CA GLU A 311 -22.11 -6.75 10.97
C GLU A 311 -20.83 -5.95 10.70
N PHE A 312 -19.83 -6.60 10.11
CA PHE A 312 -18.66 -5.93 9.55
C PHE A 312 -18.67 -6.07 8.04
N ASN A 313 -18.41 -4.98 7.33
CA ASN A 313 -18.22 -5.02 5.88
C ASN A 313 -16.99 -5.85 5.54
N TRP A 314 -17.12 -6.67 4.51
CA TRP A 314 -16.05 -7.49 3.94
C TRP A 314 -15.84 -7.11 2.47
N LEU A 315 -14.66 -7.42 1.93
CA LEU A 315 -14.38 -7.21 0.51
C LEU A 315 -15.38 -7.97 -0.35
N SER A 316 -15.94 -7.32 -1.38
CA SER A 316 -16.76 -8.04 -2.36
C SER A 316 -15.88 -9.01 -3.16
N PHE A 317 -16.48 -10.03 -3.77
CA PHE A 317 -15.73 -10.97 -4.62
C PHE A 317 -15.01 -10.24 -5.78
N LYS A 318 -15.66 -9.20 -6.33
CA LYS A 318 -15.06 -8.34 -7.35
C LYS A 318 -13.85 -7.58 -6.80
N ASP A 319 -13.98 -6.93 -5.64
CA ASP A 319 -12.86 -6.21 -5.02
C ASP A 319 -11.70 -7.15 -4.69
N PHE A 320 -11.99 -8.33 -4.15
CA PHE A 320 -11.00 -9.37 -3.90
C PHE A 320 -10.25 -9.75 -5.19
N SER A 321 -10.96 -9.96 -6.29
CA SER A 321 -10.34 -10.29 -7.58
C SER A 321 -9.48 -9.15 -8.12
N ILE A 322 -9.95 -7.91 -8.05
CA ILE A 322 -9.24 -6.71 -8.50
C ILE A 322 -7.95 -6.52 -7.68
N ILE A 323 -8.03 -6.60 -6.36
CA ILE A 323 -6.88 -6.45 -5.45
C ILE A 323 -5.87 -7.58 -5.69
N SER A 324 -6.34 -8.82 -5.85
CA SER A 324 -5.47 -9.96 -6.12
C SER A 324 -4.70 -9.79 -7.43
N TYR A 325 -5.40 -9.46 -8.52
CA TYR A 325 -4.75 -9.19 -9.81
C TYR A 325 -3.85 -7.95 -9.76
N PHE A 326 -4.22 -6.93 -9.00
CA PHE A 326 -3.39 -5.74 -8.83
C PHE A 326 -2.04 -6.07 -8.20
N TYR A 327 -2.01 -6.86 -7.13
CA TYR A 327 -0.77 -7.37 -6.54
C TYR A 327 0.03 -8.24 -7.52
N CYS A 328 -0.64 -9.06 -8.34
CA CYS A 328 0.03 -9.78 -9.43
C CYS A 328 0.65 -8.83 -10.47
N GLY A 329 -0.03 -7.73 -10.80
CA GLY A 329 0.45 -6.70 -11.72
C GLY A 329 1.69 -5.98 -11.18
N ILE A 330 1.68 -5.57 -9.90
CA ILE A 330 2.85 -5.02 -9.19
C ILE A 330 4.01 -6.00 -9.26
N LEU A 331 3.77 -7.28 -9.00
CA LEU A 331 4.81 -8.28 -9.06
C LEU A 331 5.48 -8.37 -10.43
N TYR A 332 4.68 -8.48 -11.49
CA TYR A 332 5.24 -8.57 -12.84
C TYR A 332 5.91 -7.27 -13.28
N SER A 333 5.64 -6.14 -12.59
CA SER A 333 6.35 -4.88 -12.84
C SER A 333 7.83 -4.97 -12.45
N PHE A 334 8.21 -5.74 -11.43
CA PHE A 334 9.62 -5.96 -11.08
C PHE A 334 10.38 -6.72 -12.18
N LYS A 335 9.71 -7.66 -12.84
CA LYS A 335 10.28 -8.41 -13.98
C LYS A 335 10.13 -7.68 -15.31
N SER A 336 9.74 -6.42 -15.31
CA SER A 336 9.42 -5.70 -16.54
C SER A 336 10.63 -5.48 -17.45
N TRP A 337 11.86 -5.52 -16.91
CA TRP A 337 13.12 -5.50 -17.65
C TRP A 337 13.23 -6.62 -18.71
N ASN A 338 12.50 -7.74 -18.54
CA ASN A 338 12.48 -8.83 -19.54
C ASN A 338 11.62 -8.54 -20.79
N ASN A 339 11.01 -7.35 -20.88
CA ASN A 339 10.18 -6.89 -21.99
C ASN A 339 8.93 -7.73 -22.33
N LYS A 340 8.55 -8.73 -21.51
CA LYS A 340 7.38 -9.59 -21.76
C LYS A 340 6.02 -8.91 -21.52
N ASN A 341 6.00 -7.64 -21.09
CA ASN A 341 4.81 -6.80 -20.88
C ASN A 341 3.66 -7.43 -20.05
N LYS A 342 3.95 -8.42 -19.19
CA LYS A 342 2.93 -9.13 -18.40
C LYS A 342 2.19 -8.22 -17.43
N SER A 343 2.90 -7.30 -16.76
CA SER A 343 2.30 -6.31 -15.85
C SER A 343 1.24 -5.46 -16.55
N ASN A 344 1.55 -4.92 -17.72
CA ASN A 344 0.64 -4.07 -18.49
C ASN A 344 -0.62 -4.83 -18.93
N LYS A 345 -0.49 -6.10 -19.35
CA LYS A 345 -1.66 -6.94 -19.69
C LYS A 345 -2.59 -7.11 -18.48
N ILE A 346 -2.04 -7.39 -17.31
CA ILE A 346 -2.82 -7.55 -16.07
C ILE A 346 -3.47 -6.23 -15.65
N PHE A 347 -2.74 -5.11 -15.71
CA PHE A 347 -3.28 -3.79 -15.40
C PHE A 347 -4.43 -3.38 -16.34
N ASN A 348 -4.31 -3.68 -17.64
CA ASN A 348 -5.39 -3.45 -18.60
C ASN A 348 -6.61 -4.32 -18.31
N PHE A 349 -6.40 -5.58 -17.93
CA PHE A 349 -7.48 -6.46 -17.50
C PHE A 349 -8.20 -5.93 -16.26
N ILE A 350 -7.46 -5.44 -15.25
CA ILE A 350 -8.06 -4.82 -14.06
C ILE A 350 -8.87 -3.58 -14.42
N ASN A 351 -8.36 -2.73 -15.32
CA ASN A 351 -9.09 -1.56 -15.81
C ASN A 351 -10.42 -1.96 -16.48
N SER A 352 -10.43 -3.06 -17.25
CA SER A 352 -11.68 -3.58 -17.84
C SER A 352 -12.69 -4.03 -16.77
N LEU A 353 -12.23 -4.76 -15.73
CA LEU A 353 -13.08 -5.17 -14.60
C LEU A 353 -13.65 -3.97 -13.83
N LEU A 354 -12.86 -2.90 -13.68
CA LEU A 354 -13.31 -1.67 -13.02
C LEU A 354 -14.39 -0.95 -13.84
N ILE A 355 -14.28 -0.95 -15.18
CA ILE A 355 -15.30 -0.36 -16.06
C ILE A 355 -16.60 -1.16 -15.97
N GLU A 356 -16.54 -2.50 -16.03
CA GLU A 356 -17.70 -3.38 -15.89
C GLU A 356 -18.37 -3.26 -14.50
N SER A 357 -17.59 -2.93 -13.47
CA SER A 357 -18.11 -2.76 -12.11
C SER A 357 -19.01 -1.53 -11.93
N ASN A 358 -19.00 -0.59 -12.88
CA ASN A 358 -19.90 0.58 -12.87
C ASN A 358 -21.35 0.23 -13.26
N LEU A 359 -21.60 -0.98 -13.78
CA LEU A 359 -22.95 -1.49 -14.04
C LEU A 359 -23.49 -2.17 -12.77
N PHE A 360 -23.93 -1.34 -11.82
CA PHE A 360 -24.35 -1.80 -10.49
C PHE A 360 -25.74 -2.45 -10.51
N SER A 361 -25.86 -3.65 -9.93
CA SER A 361 -27.11 -4.41 -9.85
C SER A 361 -27.64 -4.63 -8.42
N SER A 362 -27.07 -3.95 -7.41
CA SER A 362 -27.34 -4.22 -5.99
C SER A 362 -28.01 -3.05 -5.26
N ASN A 363 -28.88 -3.37 -4.31
CA ASN A 363 -29.41 -2.41 -3.34
C ASN A 363 -28.26 -1.84 -2.51
N ILE A 364 -27.98 -0.56 -2.64
CA ILE A 364 -26.85 0.10 -1.96
C ILE A 364 -27.27 1.50 -1.50
N SER A 365 -26.76 1.92 -0.34
CA SER A 365 -26.93 3.29 0.13
C SER A 365 -26.11 4.26 -0.74
N PHE A 366 -26.48 5.54 -0.72
CA PHE A 366 -25.73 6.55 -1.44
C PHE A 366 -24.30 6.71 -0.90
N GLU A 367 -24.11 6.66 0.43
CA GLU A 367 -22.80 6.74 1.08
C GLU A 367 -21.89 5.57 0.64
N ASP A 368 -22.40 4.34 0.70
CA ASP A 368 -21.64 3.15 0.31
C ASP A 368 -21.24 3.19 -1.17
N LEU A 369 -22.11 3.71 -2.04
CA LEU A 369 -21.84 3.90 -3.46
C LEU A 369 -20.75 4.96 -3.71
N GLN A 370 -20.74 6.06 -2.96
CA GLN A 370 -19.65 7.05 -3.04
C GLN A 370 -18.32 6.44 -2.61
N ILE A 371 -18.29 5.74 -1.47
CA ILE A 371 -17.10 5.05 -0.97
C ILE A 371 -16.57 4.07 -2.04
N MET A 372 -17.45 3.33 -2.68
CA MET A 372 -17.10 2.37 -3.73
C MET A 372 -16.46 3.07 -4.95
N LYS A 373 -17.02 4.20 -5.40
CA LYS A 373 -16.45 5.01 -6.50
C LYS A 373 -15.06 5.54 -6.15
N ILE A 374 -14.88 6.02 -4.91
CA ILE A 374 -13.58 6.52 -4.44
C ILE A 374 -12.54 5.39 -4.45
N LYS A 375 -12.90 4.18 -4.00
CA LYS A 375 -12.01 3.00 -4.07
C LYS A 375 -11.57 2.68 -5.50
N GLN A 376 -12.51 2.68 -6.44
CA GLN A 376 -12.21 2.39 -7.84
C GLN A 376 -11.23 3.43 -8.43
N ASN A 377 -11.48 4.72 -8.19
CA ASN A 377 -10.61 5.79 -8.65
C ASN A 377 -9.21 5.71 -8.01
N PHE A 378 -9.14 5.41 -6.70
CA PHE A 378 -7.87 5.17 -6.01
C PHE A 378 -7.05 4.07 -6.69
N ILE A 379 -7.68 2.94 -7.02
CA ILE A 379 -7.01 1.81 -7.70
C ILE A 379 -6.56 2.21 -9.11
N LYS A 380 -7.35 2.99 -9.87
CA LYS A 380 -6.94 3.49 -11.21
C LYS A 380 -5.69 4.38 -11.16
N ILE A 381 -5.62 5.27 -10.17
CA ILE A 381 -4.44 6.12 -9.96
C ILE A 381 -3.22 5.25 -9.63
N LEU A 382 -3.38 4.25 -8.75
CA LEU A 382 -2.31 3.30 -8.45
C LEU A 382 -1.86 2.51 -9.68
N ILE A 383 -2.79 1.98 -10.47
CA ILE A 383 -2.46 1.26 -11.72
C ILE A 383 -1.62 2.14 -12.64
N SER A 384 -2.04 3.40 -12.85
CA SER A 384 -1.31 4.35 -13.69
C SER A 384 0.09 4.65 -13.14
N SER A 385 0.20 4.77 -11.82
CA SER A 385 1.48 4.99 -11.11
C SER A 385 2.44 3.80 -11.29
N TYR A 386 1.96 2.57 -11.11
CA TYR A 386 2.77 1.36 -11.28
C TYR A 386 3.09 1.03 -12.76
N GLN A 387 2.21 1.40 -13.69
CA GLN A 387 2.52 1.34 -15.13
C GLN A 387 3.69 2.27 -15.47
N LEU A 388 3.66 3.51 -14.96
CA LEU A 388 4.74 4.48 -15.14
C LEU A 388 6.06 3.96 -14.53
N LEU A 389 6.02 3.41 -13.31
CA LEU A 389 7.20 2.75 -12.71
C LEU A 389 7.71 1.58 -13.56
N SER A 390 6.81 0.75 -14.11
CA SER A 390 7.21 -0.35 -15.01
C SER A 390 7.88 0.17 -16.28
N ASP A 391 7.45 1.31 -16.81
CA ASP A 391 8.05 1.91 -17.99
C ASP A 391 9.39 2.58 -17.67
N PHE A 392 9.62 3.08 -16.45
CA PHE A 392 10.96 3.46 -15.99
C PHE A 392 11.92 2.28 -15.96
N ILE A 393 11.49 1.12 -15.42
CA ILE A 393 12.33 -0.08 -15.35
C ILE A 393 12.68 -0.59 -16.76
N LYS A 394 11.74 -0.51 -17.71
CA LYS A 394 11.97 -0.86 -19.12
C LYS A 394 12.77 0.19 -19.89
N ASP A 395 13.07 1.33 -19.28
CA ASP A 395 13.67 2.47 -19.95
C ASP A 395 12.83 3.04 -21.13
N LYS A 396 11.50 2.86 -21.08
CA LYS A 396 10.55 3.27 -22.12
C LYS A 396 9.87 4.62 -21.86
N TYR A 397 10.13 5.24 -20.71
CA TYR A 397 9.60 6.57 -20.43
C TYR A 397 10.35 7.61 -21.29
N PRO A 398 9.67 8.44 -22.10
CA PRO A 398 10.35 9.38 -22.98
C PRO A 398 11.17 10.38 -22.16
N LEU A 399 12.37 10.69 -22.64
CA LEU A 399 13.13 11.84 -22.15
C LEU A 399 12.35 13.10 -22.52
N ILE A 400 12.28 14.06 -21.60
CA ILE A 400 11.68 15.35 -21.90
C ILE A 400 12.65 16.08 -22.80
N THR A 401 12.39 16.04 -24.11
CA THR A 401 13.12 16.86 -25.05
C THR A 401 12.70 18.31 -24.81
N ASN A 402 13.67 19.16 -24.49
CA ASN A 402 13.47 20.61 -24.48
C ASN A 402 13.28 21.06 -25.94
N ASN A 403 12.09 20.82 -26.51
CA ASN A 403 11.69 21.49 -27.73
C ASN A 403 11.41 22.95 -27.36
N ASN A 404 12.44 23.77 -27.50
CA ASN A 404 12.51 25.21 -27.19
C ASN A 404 11.55 26.12 -27.99
N ASN A 405 10.49 25.61 -28.62
CA ASN A 405 9.68 26.41 -29.56
C ASN A 405 8.25 26.74 -29.13
N ASN A 406 7.85 26.53 -27.88
CA ASN A 406 6.57 27.06 -27.40
C ASN A 406 6.74 27.87 -26.11
N ASN A 407 6.95 29.18 -26.30
CA ASN A 407 6.90 30.24 -25.29
C ASN A 407 5.48 30.40 -24.70
N ASN A 408 4.99 29.40 -23.96
CA ASN A 408 3.82 29.56 -23.09
C ASN A 408 4.18 29.07 -21.68
N ASN A 409 4.56 30.03 -20.83
CA ASN A 409 5.11 29.85 -19.48
C ASN A 409 4.15 29.28 -18.41
N ASN A 410 3.04 28.62 -18.78
CA ASN A 410 2.00 28.22 -17.82
C ASN A 410 1.76 26.70 -17.67
N ASN A 411 2.50 25.81 -18.35
CA ASN A 411 2.15 24.38 -18.36
C ASN A 411 2.95 23.53 -17.35
N LYS A 412 2.64 23.67 -16.05
CA LYS A 412 3.03 22.70 -15.01
C LYS A 412 2.46 21.28 -15.26
N SER A 413 1.47 21.13 -16.14
CA SER A 413 0.83 19.88 -16.55
C SER A 413 1.57 19.10 -17.66
N SER A 414 2.59 19.67 -18.30
CA SER A 414 3.25 19.06 -19.47
C SER A 414 4.12 17.83 -19.18
N LEU A 415 4.54 17.63 -17.92
CA LEU A 415 5.46 16.55 -17.51
C LEU A 415 4.86 15.14 -17.64
N LEU A 416 3.53 15.00 -17.56
CA LEU A 416 2.79 13.74 -17.58
C LEU A 416 1.80 13.64 -18.75
N ASN A 417 1.87 14.55 -19.74
CA ASN A 417 0.92 14.68 -20.85
C ASN A 417 0.95 13.53 -21.89
N LEU A 418 1.24 12.31 -21.47
CA LEU A 418 1.05 11.10 -22.27
C LEU A 418 -0.36 10.58 -22.00
N ASN A 419 -1.18 10.44 -23.05
CA ASN A 419 -2.52 9.82 -22.99
C ASN A 419 -2.55 8.48 -22.22
N LYS A 420 -1.41 7.79 -22.16
CA LYS A 420 -1.20 6.54 -21.43
C LYS A 420 -1.40 6.65 -19.91
N TYR A 421 -1.12 7.80 -19.29
CA TYR A 421 -1.22 7.98 -17.81
C TYR A 421 -2.31 8.99 -17.41
N LYS A 422 -3.36 9.11 -18.22
CA LYS A 422 -4.43 10.12 -18.07
C LYS A 422 -5.05 10.18 -16.68
N GLU A 423 -5.25 9.05 -16.01
CA GLU A 423 -5.86 9.03 -14.66
C GLU A 423 -4.95 9.70 -13.62
N LEU A 424 -3.63 9.49 -13.71
CA LEU A 424 -2.65 10.12 -12.83
C LEU A 424 -2.54 11.62 -13.12
N SER A 425 -2.49 12.03 -14.38
CA SER A 425 -2.44 13.46 -14.76
C SER A 425 -3.68 14.20 -14.30
N ASN A 426 -4.88 13.65 -14.57
CA ASN A 426 -6.15 14.21 -14.14
C ASN A 426 -6.20 14.35 -12.61
N PHE A 427 -5.74 13.33 -11.88
CA PHE A 427 -5.67 13.39 -10.43
C PHE A 427 -4.79 14.56 -9.96
N ILE A 428 -3.58 14.70 -10.49
CA ILE A 428 -2.64 15.77 -10.11
C ILE A 428 -3.24 17.16 -10.39
N ASP A 429 -3.86 17.34 -11.55
CA ASP A 429 -4.50 18.61 -11.92
C ASP A 429 -5.68 18.91 -10.99
N SER A 430 -6.53 17.92 -10.69
CA SER A 430 -7.66 18.08 -9.77
C SER A 430 -7.24 18.36 -8.33
N TYR A 431 -6.16 17.71 -7.86
CA TYR A 431 -5.64 17.86 -6.51
C TYR A 431 -4.94 19.22 -6.32
N ASN A 432 -4.22 19.73 -7.33
CA ASN A 432 -3.56 21.03 -7.25
C ASN A 432 -4.53 22.20 -7.44
N SER A 433 -5.58 22.02 -8.25
CA SER A 433 -6.59 23.06 -8.50
C SER A 433 -7.66 23.15 -7.42
N ASN A 434 -7.71 22.20 -6.47
CA ASN A 434 -8.68 22.10 -5.36
C ASN A 434 -10.17 22.20 -5.75
N ASN A 435 -10.53 22.24 -7.03
CA ASN A 435 -11.87 22.62 -7.48
C ASN A 435 -12.81 21.44 -7.72
N ASN A 436 -12.32 20.19 -7.74
CA ASN A 436 -13.09 19.03 -8.21
C ASN A 436 -13.12 17.81 -7.25
N LEU A 437 -12.46 17.88 -6.09
CA LEU A 437 -12.41 16.75 -5.15
C LEU A 437 -13.22 17.06 -3.88
N SER A 438 -14.03 16.10 -3.46
CA SER A 438 -14.73 16.15 -2.18
C SER A 438 -13.76 16.05 -0.99
N THR A 439 -14.19 16.49 0.18
CA THR A 439 -13.40 16.37 1.42
C THR A 439 -13.00 14.93 1.74
N ILE A 440 -13.93 14.00 1.52
CA ILE A 440 -13.74 12.56 1.69
C ILE A 440 -12.67 12.04 0.71
N GLU A 441 -12.75 12.44 -0.57
CA GLU A 441 -11.74 12.08 -1.58
C GLU A 441 -10.36 12.59 -1.22
N ILE A 442 -10.23 13.84 -0.78
CA ILE A 442 -8.95 14.42 -0.37
C ILE A 442 -8.36 13.62 0.81
N ILE A 443 -9.17 13.31 1.84
CA ILE A 443 -8.74 12.50 2.99
C ILE A 443 -8.15 11.16 2.51
N ILE A 444 -8.80 10.48 1.58
CA ILE A 444 -8.38 9.16 1.09
C ILE A 444 -7.16 9.27 0.17
N TYR A 445 -7.19 10.19 -0.80
CA TYR A 445 -6.13 10.35 -1.80
C TYR A 445 -4.84 10.94 -1.23
N ASN A 446 -4.88 11.55 -0.03
CA ASN A 446 -3.68 12.00 0.68
C ASN A 446 -2.62 10.88 0.84
N ASN A 447 -3.05 9.62 0.95
CA ASN A 447 -2.14 8.48 1.07
C ASN A 447 -1.35 8.20 -0.22
N LEU A 448 -1.78 8.74 -1.37
CA LEU A 448 -1.07 8.61 -2.65
C LEU A 448 0.02 9.67 -2.84
N ILE A 449 -0.02 10.77 -2.07
CA ILE A 449 0.89 11.91 -2.27
C ILE A 449 2.37 11.51 -2.16
N PRO A 450 2.83 10.73 -1.16
CA PRO A 450 4.23 10.30 -1.10
C PRO A 450 4.69 9.56 -2.36
N LEU A 451 3.85 8.65 -2.89
CA LEU A 451 4.14 7.92 -4.13
C LEU A 451 4.25 8.86 -5.33
N ILE A 452 3.34 9.82 -5.45
CA ILE A 452 3.32 10.78 -6.57
C ILE A 452 4.53 11.71 -6.51
N GLN A 453 4.87 12.24 -5.33
CA GLN A 453 6.06 13.06 -5.14
C GLN A 453 7.34 12.25 -5.43
N TYR A 454 7.37 10.97 -5.06
CA TYR A 454 8.47 10.07 -5.39
C TYR A 454 8.60 9.85 -6.90
N ILE A 455 7.49 9.64 -7.61
CA ILE A 455 7.47 9.54 -9.08
C ILE A 455 8.00 10.83 -9.72
N PHE A 456 7.59 12.01 -9.25
CA PHE A 456 8.14 13.27 -9.74
C PHE A 456 9.64 13.39 -9.50
N ALA A 457 10.13 12.94 -8.35
CA ALA A 457 11.56 12.91 -8.07
C ALA A 457 12.32 12.04 -9.10
N MET A 458 11.77 10.87 -9.45
CA MET A 458 12.34 9.99 -10.48
C MET A 458 12.29 10.60 -11.88
N ILE A 459 11.17 11.22 -12.28
CA ILE A 459 11.06 11.93 -13.56
C ILE A 459 12.15 13.01 -13.66
N HIS A 460 12.32 13.83 -12.63
CA HIS A 460 13.35 14.87 -12.62
C HIS A 460 14.77 14.31 -12.58
N GLN A 461 15.00 13.19 -11.87
CA GLN A 461 16.30 12.53 -11.83
C GLN A 461 16.70 11.99 -13.22
N ARG A 462 15.77 11.33 -13.92
CA ARG A 462 15.98 10.80 -15.28
C ARG A 462 16.33 11.90 -16.28
N ASN A 463 15.71 13.08 -16.13
CA ASN A 463 15.97 14.25 -16.97
C ASN A 463 17.11 15.14 -16.47
N SER A 464 18.00 14.62 -15.61
CA SER A 464 19.17 15.33 -15.06
C SER A 464 18.85 16.61 -14.27
N SER A 465 17.61 16.83 -13.87
CA SER A 465 17.18 17.95 -13.03
C SER A 465 17.36 17.62 -11.54
N PHE A 466 18.61 17.45 -11.14
CA PHE A 466 19.00 16.91 -9.84
C PHE A 466 18.51 17.72 -8.64
N ILE A 467 18.54 19.07 -8.71
CA ILE A 467 18.06 19.93 -7.61
C ILE A 467 16.55 19.77 -7.41
N LYS A 468 15.76 19.74 -8.51
CA LYS A 468 14.32 19.50 -8.43
C LYS A 468 14.03 18.10 -7.92
N SER A 469 14.79 17.10 -8.36
CA SER A 469 14.67 15.73 -7.86
C SER A 469 14.89 15.65 -6.34
N LEU A 470 15.96 16.27 -5.82
CA LEU A 470 16.21 16.35 -4.37
C LEU A 470 15.09 17.08 -3.62
N TYR A 471 14.52 18.13 -4.19
CA TYR A 471 13.36 18.82 -3.60
C TYR A 471 12.16 17.87 -3.43
N TYR A 472 11.87 17.05 -4.43
CA TYR A 472 10.79 16.07 -4.35
C TYR A 472 11.11 14.90 -3.40
N TYR A 473 12.33 14.35 -3.42
CA TYR A 473 12.74 13.33 -2.44
C TYR A 473 12.69 13.87 -1.00
N THR A 474 13.09 15.12 -0.76
CA THR A 474 12.99 15.72 0.58
C THR A 474 11.56 15.97 1.01
N LYS A 475 10.64 16.30 0.08
CA LYS A 475 9.20 16.32 0.37
C LYS A 475 8.68 14.97 0.81
N VAL A 476 9.07 13.89 0.14
CA VAL A 476 8.71 12.52 0.52
C VAL A 476 9.25 12.19 1.91
N MET A 477 10.52 12.48 2.18
CA MET A 477 11.14 12.21 3.49
C MET A 477 10.51 13.01 4.64
N LYS A 478 10.10 14.25 4.38
CA LYS A 478 9.44 15.13 5.36
C LYS A 478 7.92 14.95 5.38
N PHE A 479 7.37 14.08 4.53
CA PHE A 479 5.94 13.88 4.50
C PHE A 479 5.51 13.25 5.82
N THR A 480 4.80 14.04 6.61
CA THR A 480 3.91 13.53 7.64
C THR A 480 2.53 14.01 7.23
N ALA A 481 1.51 13.17 7.40
CA ALA A 481 0.15 13.58 7.08
C ALA A 481 -0.27 14.87 7.83
N LYS A 482 0.39 15.14 8.98
CA LYS A 482 0.29 16.37 9.78
C LYS A 482 0.85 17.64 9.12
N ASN A 483 1.83 17.52 8.21
CA ASN A 483 2.49 18.66 7.53
C ASN A 483 1.65 19.28 6.39
N LEU A 484 0.54 18.67 6.00
CA LEU A 484 -0.40 19.21 4.99
C LEU A 484 -1.08 20.52 5.46
N LYS A 485 -1.13 20.78 6.78
CA LYS A 485 -1.65 22.04 7.35
C LYS A 485 -0.90 23.30 6.87
N LEU A 486 0.36 23.17 6.44
CA LEU A 486 1.20 24.32 6.11
C LEU A 486 1.27 24.61 4.60
N SER A 487 1.03 23.62 3.73
CA SER A 487 1.08 23.81 2.27
C SER A 487 -0.23 24.29 1.66
N ILE A 488 -1.36 24.17 2.38
CA ILE A 488 -2.67 24.66 1.94
C ILE A 488 -2.87 26.13 2.36
N ASN A 489 -2.03 26.66 3.25
CA ASN A 489 -2.07 28.05 3.71
C ASN A 489 -1.50 29.08 2.71
N SER A 490 -0.96 28.66 1.57
CA SER A 490 -0.55 29.59 0.52
C SER A 490 -1.75 29.98 -0.35
N SER A 491 -2.42 31.04 0.08
CA SER A 491 -3.31 31.94 -0.67
C SER A 491 -4.52 31.30 -1.37
N ASN A 492 -5.68 31.59 -0.79
CA ASN A 492 -7.05 31.36 -1.28
C ASN A 492 -7.52 29.91 -1.24
N LEU A 493 -8.34 29.56 -0.24
CA LEU A 493 -9.64 28.85 -0.41
C LEU A 493 -10.31 28.57 0.95
N LEU A 494 -11.63 28.78 0.96
CA LEU A 494 -12.61 28.73 2.05
C LEU A 494 -12.88 27.31 2.59
N PHE A 495 -11.86 26.61 3.07
CA PHE A 495 -12.07 25.35 3.79
C PHE A 495 -11.35 25.35 5.14
N GLU A 496 -11.94 26.07 6.09
CA GLU A 496 -11.88 25.73 7.52
C GLU A 496 -12.64 24.42 7.79
N ASN A 497 -12.32 23.34 7.07
CA ASN A 497 -12.94 22.05 7.32
C ASN A 497 -12.30 21.44 8.56
N GLU A 498 -12.98 21.56 9.71
CA GLU A 498 -12.63 20.92 10.99
C GLU A 498 -12.25 19.44 10.84
N ASN A 499 -12.80 18.76 9.82
CA ASN A 499 -12.54 17.37 9.47
C ASN A 499 -11.04 17.04 9.22
N PHE A 500 -10.23 17.99 8.71
CA PHE A 500 -8.79 17.78 8.50
C PHE A 500 -7.95 17.97 9.77
N ASN A 501 -8.54 18.50 10.84
CA ASN A 501 -7.84 18.69 12.11
C ASN A 501 -7.82 17.43 12.97
N ASP A 502 -8.64 16.44 12.63
CA ASP A 502 -8.81 15.22 13.41
C ASP A 502 -8.08 14.01 12.82
N SER A 503 -6.84 13.81 13.24
CA SER A 503 -6.05 12.67 12.80
C SER A 503 -6.67 11.33 13.18
N ILE A 504 -7.38 11.25 14.32
CA ILE A 504 -7.97 10.00 14.79
C ILE A 504 -9.12 9.58 13.88
N PHE A 505 -9.98 10.53 13.51
CA PHE A 505 -11.06 10.27 12.55
C PHE A 505 -10.52 9.87 11.18
N ILE A 506 -9.52 10.61 10.66
CA ILE A 506 -8.93 10.31 9.35
C ILE A 506 -8.34 8.89 9.33
N ASP A 507 -7.58 8.53 10.36
CA ASP A 507 -7.01 7.19 10.51
C ASP A 507 -8.06 6.09 10.54
N PHE A 508 -9.09 6.28 11.37
CA PHE A 508 -10.22 5.36 11.45
C PHE A 508 -10.93 5.22 10.10
N PHE A 509 -11.16 6.34 9.41
CA PHE A 509 -11.90 6.35 8.16
C PHE A 509 -11.11 5.65 7.04
N GLN A 510 -9.83 6.00 6.87
CA GLN A 510 -8.95 5.37 5.88
C GLN A 510 -8.81 3.86 6.12
N SER A 511 -8.59 3.44 7.38
CA SER A 511 -8.46 2.01 7.71
C SER A 511 -9.74 1.21 7.45
N ASN A 512 -10.92 1.80 7.64
CA ASN A 512 -12.18 1.09 7.40
C ASN A 512 -12.65 1.07 5.95
N ILE A 513 -12.20 2.03 5.14
CA ILE A 513 -12.45 1.97 3.71
C ILE A 513 -11.71 0.75 3.12
N GLY A 514 -10.62 0.28 3.72
CA GLY A 514 -9.90 -0.87 3.20
C GLY A 514 -9.13 -0.53 1.91
N LEU A 515 -8.72 0.74 1.79
CA LEU A 515 -7.66 1.17 0.87
C LEU A 515 -6.36 1.25 1.68
N LEU A 516 -5.25 0.84 1.06
CA LEU A 516 -3.95 0.68 1.71
C LEU A 516 -3.53 1.92 2.52
N GLY A 517 -3.02 1.67 3.74
CA GLY A 517 -2.41 2.68 4.62
C GLY A 517 -3.40 3.44 5.52
N SER A 518 -2.96 3.79 6.72
CA SER A 518 -3.61 4.75 7.62
C SER A 518 -2.77 6.03 7.66
N TYR A 519 -3.30 7.13 8.18
CA TYR A 519 -2.57 8.39 8.35
C TYR A 519 -1.45 8.33 9.41
N SER A 520 -1.53 7.37 10.33
CA SER A 520 -0.50 6.97 11.29
C SER A 520 0.60 6.12 10.63
N GLN A 521 1.05 6.49 9.43
CA GLN A 521 2.12 5.78 8.72
C GLN A 521 3.42 5.82 9.53
N PRO A 522 4.27 4.79 9.38
CA PRO A 522 5.62 4.83 9.93
C PRO A 522 6.38 6.06 9.44
N ILE A 523 7.27 6.59 10.29
CA ILE A 523 8.06 7.80 10.03
C ILE A 523 9.55 7.42 9.90
N GLU A 524 10.31 8.21 9.16
CA GLU A 524 11.76 8.02 8.97
C GLU A 524 12.12 6.58 8.54
N ILE A 525 13.03 5.93 9.26
CA ILE A 525 13.62 4.62 8.92
C ILE A 525 12.56 3.50 8.91
N SER A 526 11.42 3.70 9.56
CA SER A 526 10.31 2.74 9.49
C SER A 526 9.48 2.87 8.20
N ASN A 527 9.65 3.94 7.43
CA ASN A 527 8.95 4.21 6.18
C ASN A 527 9.81 3.82 4.97
N GLU A 528 9.27 2.96 4.10
CA GLU A 528 9.97 2.52 2.88
C GLU A 528 10.30 3.69 1.94
N PHE A 529 9.36 4.62 1.74
CA PHE A 529 9.56 5.78 0.86
C PHE A 529 10.66 6.70 1.36
N PHE A 530 10.86 6.79 2.68
CA PHE A 530 11.96 7.56 3.27
C PHE A 530 13.31 6.94 2.90
N ILE A 531 13.45 5.61 3.04
CA ILE A 531 14.69 4.90 2.69
C ILE A 531 14.93 4.97 1.18
N LEU A 532 13.92 4.71 0.35
CA LEU A 532 14.03 4.81 -1.11
C LEU A 532 14.44 6.22 -1.57
N SER A 533 13.93 7.25 -0.91
CA SER A 533 14.32 8.64 -1.19
C SER A 533 15.77 8.91 -0.81
N ILE A 534 16.25 8.38 0.31
CA ILE A 534 17.67 8.46 0.70
C ILE A 534 18.56 7.74 -0.31
N LEU A 535 18.19 6.51 -0.70
CA LEU A 535 18.98 5.69 -1.64
C LEU A 535 19.17 6.39 -2.99
N ASN A 536 18.15 7.10 -3.48
CA ASN A 536 18.24 7.86 -4.73
C ASN A 536 18.89 9.24 -4.56
N SER A 537 18.71 9.88 -3.39
CA SER A 537 19.32 11.20 -3.13
C SER A 537 20.83 11.12 -2.92
N LEU A 538 21.35 10.02 -2.37
CA LEU A 538 22.77 9.88 -2.04
C LEU A 538 23.69 9.95 -3.29
N PRO A 539 23.43 9.24 -4.41
CA PRO A 539 24.17 9.43 -5.66
C PRO A 539 24.12 10.87 -6.18
N ILE A 540 22.95 11.51 -6.10
CA ILE A 540 22.77 12.89 -6.57
C ILE A 540 23.62 13.86 -5.75
N ILE A 541 23.60 13.72 -4.41
CA ILE A 541 24.41 14.54 -3.53
C ILE A 541 25.90 14.32 -3.79
N GLN A 542 26.32 13.07 -3.99
CA GLN A 542 27.71 12.79 -4.35
C GLN A 542 28.11 13.48 -5.65
N TYR A 543 27.25 13.43 -6.68
CA TYR A 543 27.49 14.12 -7.94
C TYR A 543 27.63 15.64 -7.75
N LEU A 544 26.75 16.26 -6.96
CA LEU A 544 26.83 17.69 -6.63
C LEU A 544 28.11 18.02 -5.86
N ILE A 545 28.55 17.17 -4.92
CA ILE A 545 29.83 17.33 -4.20
C ILE A 545 31.00 17.33 -5.19
N GLU A 546 31.02 16.44 -6.18
CA GLU A 546 32.10 16.38 -7.18
C GLU A 546 32.08 17.61 -8.10
N ILE A 547 30.90 18.13 -8.48
CA ILE A 547 30.81 19.40 -9.23
C ILE A 547 31.37 20.55 -8.40
N GLU A 548 30.96 20.67 -7.13
CA GLU A 548 31.44 21.75 -6.26
C GLU A 548 32.97 21.66 -6.06
N LYS A 549 33.54 20.46 -5.93
CA LYS A 549 35.01 20.29 -5.90
C LYS A 549 35.68 20.81 -7.17
N ILE A 550 35.11 20.55 -8.35
CA ILE A 550 35.67 21.03 -9.62
C ILE A 550 35.60 22.56 -9.66
N ASN A 551 34.45 23.13 -9.29
CA ASN A 551 34.27 24.58 -9.21
C ASN A 551 35.23 25.23 -8.20
N GLN A 552 35.55 24.53 -7.11
CA GLN A 552 36.44 24.98 -6.05
C GLN A 552 37.93 24.88 -6.36
N LYS A 553 38.35 24.08 -7.36
CA LYS A 553 39.78 23.99 -7.73
C LYS A 553 40.39 25.34 -8.12
N ASN A 554 39.57 26.29 -8.53
CA ASN A 554 39.99 27.62 -8.99
C ASN A 554 39.48 28.76 -8.09
N LEU A 555 38.85 28.47 -6.95
CA LEU A 555 38.33 29.47 -6.01
C LEU A 555 39.44 29.89 -5.03
N SER A 556 39.72 31.19 -4.97
CA SER A 556 40.65 31.79 -4.00
C SER A 556 39.92 32.11 -2.70
N GLU A 557 40.63 32.05 -1.57
CA GLU A 557 40.11 32.47 -0.26
C GLU A 557 39.72 33.96 -0.22
N PHE A 558 40.25 34.74 -1.17
CA PHE A 558 39.96 36.17 -1.33
C PHE A 558 38.75 36.46 -2.23
N ASP A 559 38.11 35.42 -2.80
CA ASP A 559 36.94 35.61 -3.65
C ASP A 559 35.69 35.97 -2.82
N ILE A 560 34.91 36.94 -3.29
CA ILE A 560 33.71 37.47 -2.61
C ILE A 560 32.67 36.37 -2.30
N PHE A 561 32.65 35.29 -3.10
CA PHE A 561 31.70 34.18 -2.94
C PHE A 561 32.29 32.96 -2.21
N TYR A 562 33.54 33.02 -1.74
CA TYR A 562 34.24 31.90 -1.12
C TYR A 562 33.45 31.29 0.05
N ASP A 563 33.02 32.13 1.01
CA ASP A 563 32.27 31.69 2.18
C ASP A 563 30.94 31.01 1.83
N ASN A 564 30.23 31.53 0.83
CA ASN A 564 28.96 30.96 0.39
C ASN A 564 29.16 29.61 -0.30
N ASN A 565 30.19 29.49 -1.15
CA ASN A 565 30.53 28.24 -1.84
C ASN A 565 31.02 27.18 -0.85
N MET A 566 31.84 27.56 0.13
CA MET A 566 32.30 26.66 1.18
C MET A 566 31.15 26.21 2.09
N LYS A 567 30.24 27.11 2.49
CA LYS A 567 29.02 26.74 3.23
C LYS A 567 28.16 25.76 2.45
N LYS A 568 27.95 25.98 1.14
CA LYS A 568 27.18 25.08 0.28
C LYS A 568 27.80 23.69 0.22
N TYR A 569 29.12 23.61 0.02
CA TYR A 569 29.86 22.35 -0.02
C TYR A 569 29.82 21.60 1.32
N LEU A 570 30.06 22.30 2.44
CA LEU A 570 29.96 21.73 3.78
C LEU A 570 28.54 21.21 4.07
N ASN A 571 27.50 21.92 3.63
CA ASN A 571 26.12 21.47 3.78
C ASN A 571 25.85 20.16 3.01
N LEU A 572 26.37 20.03 1.77
CA LEU A 572 26.23 18.78 1.01
C LEU A 572 26.92 17.60 1.71
N ILE A 573 28.12 17.81 2.27
CA ILE A 573 28.83 16.78 3.05
C ILE A 573 28.01 16.37 4.28
N LYS A 574 27.49 17.33 5.05
CA LYS A 574 26.66 17.05 6.23
C LYS A 574 25.41 16.22 5.87
N ILE A 575 24.73 16.56 4.77
CA ILE A 575 23.57 15.80 4.30
C ILE A 575 23.98 14.38 3.90
N LYS A 576 25.10 14.22 3.19
CA LYS A 576 25.64 12.90 2.80
C LYS A 576 25.91 12.04 4.05
N GLU A 577 26.59 12.58 5.05
CA GLU A 577 26.90 11.87 6.29
C GLU A 577 25.64 11.48 7.07
N TYR A 578 24.67 12.38 7.16
CA TYR A 578 23.37 12.09 7.77
C TYR A 578 22.64 10.94 7.07
N PHE A 579 22.63 10.92 5.73
CA PHE A 579 22.03 9.82 4.95
C PHE A 579 22.75 8.49 5.15
N ILE A 580 24.08 8.49 5.16
CA ILE A 580 24.87 7.28 5.46
C ILE A 580 24.53 6.75 6.87
N LEU A 581 24.44 7.64 7.86
CA LEU A 581 24.08 7.27 9.23
C LEU A 581 22.68 6.64 9.31
N LYS A 582 21.69 7.21 8.61
CA LYS A 582 20.32 6.66 8.57
C LYS A 582 20.27 5.29 7.89
N LEU A 583 21.01 5.08 6.80
CA LEU A 583 21.11 3.77 6.14
C LEU A 583 21.81 2.72 7.03
N ASN A 584 22.87 3.10 7.76
CA ASN A 584 23.53 2.22 8.71
C ASN A 584 22.60 1.82 9.86
N ASN A 585 21.85 2.77 10.42
CA ASN A 585 20.86 2.47 11.46
C ASN A 585 19.80 1.49 10.96
N PHE A 586 19.33 1.65 9.72
CA PHE A 586 18.39 0.70 9.13
C PHE A 586 18.99 -0.70 8.94
N LEU A 587 20.24 -0.80 8.46
CA LEU A 587 20.94 -2.09 8.36
C LEU A 587 21.10 -2.76 9.73
N ASN A 588 21.42 -1.99 10.77
CA ASN A 588 21.55 -2.51 12.13
C ASN A 588 20.21 -3.08 12.63
N LEU A 589 19.09 -2.37 12.41
CA LEU A 589 17.75 -2.86 12.73
C LEU A 589 17.40 -4.16 12.01
N ILE A 590 17.72 -4.27 10.71
CA ILE A 590 17.54 -5.52 9.95
C ILE A 590 18.41 -6.64 10.52
N SER A 591 19.66 -6.33 10.89
CA SER A 591 20.62 -7.34 11.36
C SER A 591 20.31 -7.91 12.74
N LEU A 592 19.71 -7.11 13.63
CA LEU A 592 19.25 -7.56 14.95
C LEU A 592 18.12 -8.58 14.85
N ASN A 593 17.31 -8.50 13.78
CA ASN A 593 16.34 -9.52 13.42
C ASN A 593 17.04 -10.72 12.76
N LYS A 594 17.67 -11.58 13.59
CA LYS A 594 18.46 -12.77 13.20
C LYS A 594 17.77 -13.76 12.22
N ASN A 595 16.48 -13.59 11.95
CA ASN A 595 15.67 -14.46 11.09
C ASN A 595 15.32 -13.88 9.71
N LEU A 596 15.67 -12.61 9.41
CA LEU A 596 15.54 -12.12 8.04
C LEU A 596 16.65 -12.78 7.22
N ASN A 597 16.26 -13.71 6.32
CA ASN A 597 17.13 -14.36 5.35
C ASN A 597 18.32 -13.46 4.99
N ASN A 598 19.54 -13.91 5.31
CA ASN A 598 20.75 -13.08 5.43
C ASN A 598 21.10 -12.20 4.20
N ASN A 599 20.46 -12.42 3.05
CA ASN A 599 20.74 -11.81 1.75
C ASN A 599 19.47 -11.28 1.03
N SER A 600 18.61 -10.49 1.69
CA SER A 600 17.50 -9.85 0.98
C SER A 600 18.01 -8.82 -0.05
N ILE A 601 17.35 -8.73 -1.22
CA ILE A 601 17.72 -7.77 -2.30
C ILE A 601 17.83 -6.35 -1.77
N PHE A 602 16.89 -5.96 -0.90
CA PHE A 602 16.85 -4.63 -0.32
C PHE A 602 18.10 -4.34 0.54
N LYS A 603 18.48 -5.28 1.41
CA LYS A 603 19.70 -5.20 2.21
C LYS A 603 20.94 -5.08 1.31
N LEU A 604 21.04 -5.93 0.29
CA LEU A 604 22.16 -5.91 -0.67
C LEU A 604 22.24 -4.61 -1.46
N THR A 605 21.10 -4.02 -1.82
CA THR A 605 21.03 -2.73 -2.51
C THR A 605 21.60 -1.61 -1.63
N ILE A 606 21.19 -1.56 -0.36
CA ILE A 606 21.70 -0.58 0.61
C ILE A 606 23.20 -0.76 0.83
N GLN A 607 23.65 -2.00 1.03
CA GLN A 607 25.07 -2.32 1.20
C GLN A 607 25.91 -1.93 -0.04
N SER A 608 25.40 -2.20 -1.24
CA SER A 608 26.07 -1.84 -2.50
C SER A 608 26.20 -0.32 -2.65
N ILE A 609 25.15 0.43 -2.31
CA ILE A 609 25.18 1.90 -2.31
C ILE A 609 26.18 2.42 -1.28
N LEU A 610 26.16 1.89 -0.05
CA LEU A 610 27.10 2.29 0.99
C LEU A 610 28.56 2.00 0.63
N TYR A 611 28.85 0.91 -0.10
CA TYR A 611 30.20 0.64 -0.59
C TYR A 611 30.77 1.79 -1.45
N PHE A 612 29.98 2.33 -2.38
CA PHE A 612 30.45 3.41 -3.26
C PHE A 612 30.57 4.76 -2.54
N TYR A 613 29.73 5.03 -1.55
CA TYR A 613 29.60 6.39 -1.00
C TYR A 613 30.07 6.56 0.45
N SER A 614 30.26 5.49 1.23
CA SER A 614 30.76 5.52 2.61
C SER A 614 32.25 5.15 2.69
N LYS A 615 33.02 5.92 3.47
CA LYS A 615 34.43 5.62 3.73
C LYS A 615 34.60 4.35 4.59
N ASN A 616 33.67 4.12 5.52
CA ASN A 616 33.76 3.02 6.50
C ASN A 616 33.42 1.65 5.89
N PHE A 617 32.75 1.60 4.73
CA PHE A 617 32.30 0.36 4.08
C PHE A 617 33.35 -0.27 3.16
N LYS A 618 34.54 0.33 3.04
CA LYS A 618 35.69 -0.25 2.33
C LYS A 618 36.51 -1.24 3.18
N ASN A 619 36.07 -1.53 4.41
CA ASN A 619 36.75 -2.50 5.29
C ASN A 619 36.63 -3.94 4.76
N LYS A 620 37.77 -4.66 4.78
CA LYS A 620 37.89 -6.05 4.28
C LYS A 620 36.93 -7.03 4.96
N ASP A 621 36.65 -6.84 6.24
CA ASP A 621 35.77 -7.74 7.01
C ASP A 621 34.32 -7.71 6.51
N PHE A 622 33.84 -6.55 6.05
CA PHE A 622 32.50 -6.40 5.51
C PHE A 622 32.35 -7.05 4.12
N LEU A 623 33.37 -6.91 3.27
CA LEU A 623 33.42 -7.55 1.95
C LEU A 623 33.43 -9.08 2.08
N ASN A 624 34.15 -9.63 3.05
CA ASN A 624 34.15 -11.06 3.35
C ASN A 624 32.77 -11.54 3.82
N LEU A 625 32.05 -10.74 4.61
CA LEU A 625 30.73 -11.08 5.14
C LEU A 625 29.63 -11.04 4.06
N ILE A 626 29.74 -10.12 3.11
CA ILE A 626 28.88 -10.04 1.93
C ILE A 626 29.18 -11.20 0.98
N PHE A 627 30.42 -11.32 0.51
CA PHE A 627 30.70 -12.14 -0.68
C PHE A 627 30.89 -13.63 -0.42
N ASN A 628 31.30 -14.04 0.79
CA ASN A 628 31.51 -15.47 1.07
C ASN A 628 30.20 -16.26 1.24
N ASN A 629 29.08 -15.58 1.50
CA ASN A 629 27.77 -16.22 1.76
C ASN A 629 26.70 -15.88 0.71
N LEU A 630 27.06 -15.18 -0.38
CA LEU A 630 26.10 -14.74 -1.40
C LEU A 630 25.93 -15.76 -2.51
N ASN A 631 24.69 -16.23 -2.69
CA ASN A 631 24.30 -16.98 -3.87
C ASN A 631 23.88 -16.02 -4.99
N LEU A 632 24.85 -15.54 -5.77
CA LEU A 632 24.63 -14.58 -6.87
C LEU A 632 23.62 -15.08 -7.91
N LYS A 633 23.57 -16.39 -8.18
CA LYS A 633 22.60 -16.99 -9.12
C LYS A 633 21.15 -16.69 -8.75
N LYS A 634 20.84 -16.62 -7.45
CA LYS A 634 19.49 -16.25 -6.99
C LYS A 634 19.17 -14.78 -7.26
N ILE A 635 20.18 -13.90 -7.31
CA ILE A 635 20.01 -12.46 -7.49
C ILE A 635 19.95 -12.10 -8.98
N GLU A 636 20.70 -12.83 -9.82
CA GLU A 636 20.71 -12.69 -11.29
C GLU A 636 19.31 -12.66 -11.91
N ASP A 637 18.45 -13.62 -11.54
CA ASP A 637 17.08 -13.71 -12.06
C ASP A 637 16.14 -12.60 -11.54
N LEU A 638 16.55 -11.91 -10.48
CA LEU A 638 15.72 -10.94 -9.76
C LEU A 638 16.06 -9.51 -10.16
N SER A 639 17.35 -9.18 -10.21
CA SER A 639 17.86 -7.85 -10.55
C SER A 639 19.22 -7.95 -11.25
N PRO A 640 19.23 -8.04 -12.60
CA PRO A 640 20.48 -8.03 -13.37
C PRO A 640 21.32 -6.78 -13.09
N LEU A 641 20.69 -5.62 -12.87
CA LEU A 641 21.38 -4.39 -12.52
C LEU A 641 22.12 -4.49 -11.18
N LEU A 642 21.46 -4.99 -10.12
CA LEU A 642 22.14 -5.18 -8.83
C LEU A 642 23.29 -6.18 -8.96
N THR A 643 23.08 -7.27 -9.70
CA THR A 643 24.14 -8.23 -9.97
C THR A 643 25.34 -7.60 -10.68
N SER A 644 25.09 -6.71 -11.65
CA SER A 644 26.17 -5.98 -12.33
C SER A 644 27.00 -5.13 -11.36
N TYR A 645 26.36 -4.44 -10.41
CA TYR A 645 27.05 -3.69 -9.37
C TYR A 645 27.86 -4.59 -8.44
N LEU A 646 27.29 -5.73 -8.00
CA LEU A 646 28.00 -6.66 -7.13
C LEU A 646 29.26 -7.22 -7.79
N TYR A 647 29.19 -7.59 -9.07
CA TYR A 647 30.37 -8.04 -9.82
C TYR A 647 31.41 -6.94 -10.01
N LEU A 648 30.98 -5.70 -10.21
CA LEU A 648 31.87 -4.55 -10.30
C LEU A 648 32.59 -4.29 -8.96
N ILE A 649 31.89 -4.44 -7.83
CA ILE A 649 32.48 -4.38 -6.48
C ILE A 649 33.47 -5.54 -6.28
N MET A 650 33.14 -6.76 -6.70
CA MET A 650 34.06 -7.91 -6.63
C MET A 650 35.33 -7.66 -7.44
N GLY A 651 35.21 -7.11 -8.66
CA GLY A 651 36.34 -6.78 -9.52
C GLY A 651 37.28 -5.75 -8.88
N TYR A 652 36.74 -4.70 -8.25
CA TYR A 652 37.55 -3.69 -7.57
C TYR A 652 38.26 -4.20 -6.31
N ASN A 653 37.66 -5.17 -5.60
CA ASN A 653 38.21 -5.70 -4.35
C ASN A 653 38.90 -7.06 -4.50
N TYR A 654 39.11 -7.53 -5.74
CA TYR A 654 39.76 -8.81 -5.96
C TYR A 654 41.18 -8.84 -5.35
N ILE A 655 41.40 -9.78 -4.44
CA ILE A 655 42.70 -10.04 -3.81
C ILE A 655 43.36 -11.19 -4.56
N LYS A 656 44.61 -11.00 -5.01
CA LYS A 656 45.38 -12.04 -5.69
C LYS A 656 45.49 -13.28 -4.79
N ASN A 657 45.11 -14.43 -5.32
CA ASN A 657 45.32 -15.70 -4.66
C ASN A 657 46.75 -16.18 -4.97
N PRO A 658 47.63 -16.34 -3.95
CA PRO A 658 49.01 -16.76 -4.17
C PRO A 658 49.13 -18.21 -4.68
N GLY A 659 48.07 -19.03 -4.60
CA GLY A 659 48.05 -20.41 -5.07
C GLY A 659 47.76 -20.62 -6.55
N ILE A 660 47.58 -19.55 -7.34
CA ILE A 660 47.32 -19.61 -8.80
C ILE A 660 48.22 -18.64 -9.55
N SER A 661 48.38 -18.87 -10.86
CA SER A 661 49.28 -18.05 -11.68
C SER A 661 48.84 -16.58 -11.75
N GLU A 662 49.78 -15.69 -12.08
CA GLU A 662 49.45 -14.27 -12.25
C GLU A 662 48.43 -14.05 -13.36
N LEU A 663 48.53 -14.80 -14.46
CA LEU A 663 47.58 -14.75 -15.57
C LEU A 663 46.17 -15.18 -15.12
N GLU A 664 46.05 -16.27 -14.36
CA GLU A 664 44.74 -16.71 -13.83
C GLU A 664 44.16 -15.70 -12.84
N ASN A 665 44.99 -15.10 -11.98
CA ASN A 665 44.56 -14.02 -11.09
C ASN A 665 44.00 -12.82 -11.88
N LEU A 666 44.69 -12.42 -12.95
CA LEU A 666 44.23 -11.32 -13.80
C LEU A 666 42.95 -11.70 -14.56
N ASN A 667 42.86 -12.92 -15.08
CA ASN A 667 41.67 -13.39 -15.78
C ASN A 667 40.46 -13.47 -14.87
N LEU A 668 40.60 -13.93 -13.62
CA LEU A 668 39.52 -13.93 -12.64
C LEU A 668 39.01 -12.50 -12.37
N LYS A 669 39.93 -11.55 -12.22
CA LYS A 669 39.60 -10.12 -12.05
C LYS A 669 38.87 -9.56 -13.29
N VAL A 670 39.37 -9.86 -14.50
CA VAL A 670 38.72 -9.52 -15.77
C VAL A 670 37.35 -10.18 -15.90
N GLY A 671 37.21 -11.43 -15.43
CA GLY A 671 35.97 -12.20 -15.41
C GLY A 671 34.87 -11.50 -14.62
N TYR A 672 35.19 -10.94 -13.45
CA TYR A 672 34.23 -10.14 -12.68
C TYR A 672 33.73 -8.91 -13.44
N PHE A 673 34.62 -8.11 -14.03
CA PHE A 673 34.21 -6.95 -14.84
C PHE A 673 33.43 -7.37 -16.10
N THR A 674 33.77 -8.51 -16.70
CA THR A 674 33.06 -9.07 -17.86
C THR A 674 31.64 -9.48 -17.49
N LEU A 675 31.45 -10.10 -16.32
CA LEU A 675 30.11 -10.41 -15.79
C LEU A 675 29.33 -9.14 -15.45
N ALA A 676 29.98 -8.11 -14.90
CA ALA A 676 29.36 -6.80 -14.68
C ALA A 676 28.82 -6.20 -16.00
N CYS A 677 29.61 -6.23 -17.08
CA CYS A 677 29.14 -5.86 -18.42
C CYS A 677 27.90 -6.66 -18.83
N LYS A 678 28.01 -8.00 -18.83
CA LYS A 678 26.95 -8.90 -19.29
C LYS A 678 25.61 -8.65 -18.60
N PHE A 679 25.61 -8.48 -17.28
CA PHE A 679 24.37 -8.25 -16.54
C PHE A 679 23.83 -6.83 -16.69
N SER A 680 24.70 -5.82 -16.88
CA SER A 680 24.26 -4.45 -17.17
C SER A 680 23.59 -4.33 -18.55
N THR A 681 24.05 -5.10 -19.55
CA THR A 681 23.44 -5.12 -20.88
C THR A 681 22.09 -5.83 -20.90
N LEU A 682 21.81 -6.73 -19.94
CA LEU A 682 20.49 -7.35 -19.80
C LEU A 682 19.44 -6.40 -19.22
N SER A 683 19.85 -5.37 -18.47
CA SER A 683 18.95 -4.41 -17.82
C SER A 683 18.78 -3.10 -18.58
N SER A 684 19.62 -2.81 -19.57
CA SER A 684 19.55 -1.59 -20.39
C SER A 684 19.09 -1.91 -21.81
N LEU A 685 18.17 -1.11 -22.34
CA LEU A 685 17.92 -1.10 -23.79
C LEU A 685 19.06 -0.34 -24.48
N SER A 686 19.39 -0.73 -25.71
CA SER A 686 20.46 -0.16 -26.54
C SER A 686 20.38 1.36 -26.79
N ILE A 687 19.27 1.99 -26.40
CA ILE A 687 18.94 3.39 -26.68
C ILE A 687 19.69 4.37 -25.75
N ASN A 688 20.09 3.93 -24.54
CA ASN A 688 20.77 4.80 -23.56
C ASN A 688 22.22 4.35 -23.28
N SER A 689 23.08 5.30 -22.92
CA SER A 689 24.49 5.05 -22.60
C SER A 689 24.62 4.16 -21.35
N ASN A 690 25.02 2.90 -21.53
CA ASN A 690 25.27 1.99 -20.41
C ASN A 690 26.62 2.30 -19.74
N PHE A 691 26.59 3.18 -18.73
CA PHE A 691 27.77 3.61 -18.00
C PHE A 691 28.47 2.48 -17.22
N ILE A 692 27.73 1.46 -16.78
CA ILE A 692 28.32 0.31 -16.07
C ILE A 692 29.16 -0.52 -17.03
N ALA A 693 28.63 -0.83 -18.22
CA ALA A 693 29.38 -1.50 -19.27
C ALA A 693 30.60 -0.66 -19.69
N LYS A 694 30.43 0.64 -19.89
CA LYS A 694 31.53 1.58 -20.21
C LYS A 694 32.65 1.53 -19.16
N LEU A 695 32.32 1.67 -17.88
CA LEU A 695 33.29 1.62 -16.78
C LEU A 695 33.98 0.27 -16.68
N SER A 696 33.23 -0.81 -16.83
CA SER A 696 33.75 -2.17 -16.75
C SER A 696 34.74 -2.47 -17.90
N TYR A 697 34.40 -2.10 -19.14
CA TYR A 697 35.32 -2.25 -20.28
C TYR A 697 36.57 -1.38 -20.14
N LEU A 698 36.45 -0.18 -19.56
CA LEU A 698 37.61 0.67 -19.26
C LEU A 698 38.55 0.01 -18.25
N GLU A 699 38.03 -0.62 -17.19
CA GLU A 699 38.86 -1.34 -16.23
C GLU A 699 39.49 -2.62 -16.81
N ILE A 700 38.75 -3.37 -17.64
CA ILE A 700 39.32 -4.52 -18.38
C ILE A 700 40.46 -4.05 -19.27
N TRP A 701 40.25 -2.98 -20.04
CA TRP A 701 41.27 -2.41 -20.91
C TRP A 701 42.51 -1.97 -20.13
N LYS A 702 42.35 -1.25 -19.01
CA LYS A 702 43.48 -0.87 -18.13
C LYS A 702 44.26 -2.09 -17.65
N ILE A 703 43.56 -3.14 -17.22
CA ILE A 703 44.22 -4.38 -16.74
C ILE A 703 45.02 -5.02 -17.86
N MET A 704 44.43 -5.20 -19.05
CA MET A 704 45.11 -5.86 -20.17
C MET A 704 46.24 -5.00 -20.75
N ASN A 705 46.01 -3.69 -20.87
CA ASN A 705 46.98 -2.73 -21.40
C ASN A 705 48.16 -2.48 -20.44
N ASN A 706 47.99 -2.63 -19.13
CA ASN A 706 49.11 -2.62 -18.18
C ASN A 706 49.91 -3.92 -18.21
N ASN A 707 49.32 -5.02 -18.70
CA ASN A 707 49.92 -6.36 -18.74
C ASN A 707 50.07 -6.86 -20.19
N LYS A 708 50.53 -6.00 -21.12
CA LYS A 708 50.55 -6.29 -22.57
C LYS A 708 51.32 -7.56 -22.95
N ASN A 709 52.26 -7.99 -22.10
CA ASN A 709 53.07 -9.18 -22.33
C ASN A 709 52.26 -10.48 -22.14
N LEU A 710 51.11 -10.40 -21.45
CA LEU A 710 50.26 -11.53 -21.10
C LEU A 710 49.01 -11.64 -21.99
N TYR A 711 48.71 -10.62 -22.81
CA TYR A 711 47.52 -10.56 -23.66
C TYR A 711 47.89 -10.21 -25.10
N SER A 712 47.20 -10.80 -26.09
CA SER A 712 47.41 -10.44 -27.50
C SER A 712 46.95 -9.00 -27.78
N LYS A 713 47.66 -8.31 -28.69
CA LYS A 713 47.30 -6.95 -29.14
C LYS A 713 45.87 -6.88 -29.69
N GLU A 714 45.43 -7.92 -30.42
CA GLU A 714 44.07 -8.04 -30.94
C GLU A 714 43.02 -8.00 -29.83
N ASN A 715 43.23 -8.75 -28.74
CA ASN A 715 42.29 -8.76 -27.63
C ASN A 715 42.22 -7.41 -26.91
N ILE A 716 43.38 -6.73 -26.73
CA ILE A 716 43.43 -5.39 -26.13
C ILE A 716 42.66 -4.37 -26.98
N ASN A 717 42.87 -4.41 -28.31
CA ASN A 717 42.20 -3.51 -29.25
C ASN A 717 40.68 -3.75 -29.26
N HIS A 718 40.26 -5.01 -29.31
CA HIS A 718 38.84 -5.36 -29.30
C HIS A 718 38.12 -4.90 -28.02
N VAL A 719 38.76 -5.01 -26.84
CA VAL A 719 38.19 -4.46 -25.59
C VAL A 719 38.12 -2.93 -25.64
N TYR A 720 39.13 -2.28 -26.22
CA TYR A 720 39.13 -0.83 -26.40
C TYR A 720 38.02 -0.34 -27.35
N GLU A 721 37.78 -1.05 -28.45
CA GLU A 721 36.67 -0.80 -29.38
C GLU A 721 35.32 -0.91 -28.67
N LYS A 722 35.12 -1.95 -27.83
CA LYS A 722 33.90 -2.07 -27.02
C LYS A 722 33.75 -0.93 -26.01
N PHE A 723 34.84 -0.52 -25.35
CA PHE A 723 34.83 0.68 -24.53
C PHE A 723 34.39 1.92 -25.32
N GLN A 724 34.91 2.09 -26.54
CA GLN A 724 34.55 3.22 -27.42
C GLN A 724 33.09 3.16 -27.88
N HIS A 725 32.57 1.97 -28.21
CA HIS A 725 31.18 1.76 -28.57
C HIS A 725 30.24 2.29 -27.46
N PHE A 726 30.49 1.89 -26.21
CA PHE A 726 29.72 2.39 -25.07
C PHE A 726 30.06 3.83 -24.67
N SER A 727 31.16 4.42 -25.16
CA SER A 727 31.51 5.82 -24.88
C SER A 727 30.91 6.81 -25.86
N ASN A 728 30.68 6.41 -27.12
CA ASN A 728 30.46 7.34 -28.23
C ASN A 728 28.99 7.51 -28.67
N ASN A 729 28.00 6.80 -28.09
CA ASN A 729 26.58 6.92 -28.48
C ASN A 729 26.36 7.01 -30.00
N LYS A 730 27.15 6.28 -30.82
CA LYS A 730 26.92 6.25 -32.26
C LYS A 730 25.80 5.25 -32.54
N HIS A 731 24.59 5.79 -32.70
CA HIS A 731 23.54 5.14 -33.46
C HIS A 731 24.03 4.97 -34.90
N SER A 732 24.44 3.77 -35.25
CA SER A 732 24.46 3.31 -36.64
C SER A 732 24.57 1.79 -36.60
N LEU A 733 23.43 1.14 -36.86
CA LEU A 733 23.26 -0.07 -37.66
C LEU A 733 21.75 -0.39 -37.63
N ASP A 734 20.99 0.44 -38.34
CA ASP A 734 20.04 -0.12 -39.30
C ASP A 734 20.91 -0.65 -40.47
N ASP A 735 20.44 -1.71 -41.13
CA ASP A 735 21.08 -2.53 -42.19
C ASP A 735 21.65 -3.86 -41.67
N ASP A 736 20.74 -4.80 -41.40
CA ASP A 736 20.61 -6.08 -42.13
C ASP A 736 19.54 -6.95 -41.43
N HIS A 737 18.28 -6.54 -41.63
CA HIS A 737 17.14 -7.45 -41.53
C HIS A 737 16.69 -7.77 -42.95
N ASP A 738 17.41 -8.69 -43.58
CA ASP A 738 16.84 -9.48 -44.67
C ASP A 738 16.49 -10.87 -44.11
N ASP A 739 15.21 -11.18 -44.22
CA ASP A 739 14.64 -12.51 -44.08
C ASP A 739 15.30 -13.45 -45.08
N HIS A 740 15.82 -14.59 -44.61
CA HIS A 740 15.66 -15.88 -45.29
C HIS A 740 15.99 -17.03 -44.34
N ASP A 741 14.97 -17.85 -44.08
CA ASP A 741 15.12 -19.24 -43.67
C ASP A 741 16.00 -19.96 -44.69
N ASP A 742 17.05 -20.65 -44.24
CA ASP A 742 17.38 -22.00 -44.68
C ASP A 742 18.45 -22.66 -43.79
N ASP A 743 18.17 -23.91 -43.44
CA ASP A 743 19.06 -24.87 -42.80
C ASP A 743 20.31 -25.16 -43.65
N LEU A 744 21.36 -25.65 -42.98
CA LEU A 744 22.60 -26.29 -43.50
C LEU A 744 23.81 -25.37 -43.76
N ASN A 745 24.70 -25.21 -42.77
CA ASN A 745 25.95 -25.99 -42.74
C ASN A 745 26.87 -25.62 -41.57
N ASN A 746 27.23 -26.66 -40.82
CA ASN A 746 28.39 -26.69 -39.94
C ASN A 746 29.67 -26.25 -40.67
N LYS A 747 30.41 -25.28 -40.11
CA LYS A 747 31.87 -25.38 -39.88
C LYS A 747 32.41 -24.18 -39.10
N ASN A 748 32.94 -24.48 -37.91
CA ASN A 748 34.06 -23.81 -37.23
C ASN A 748 33.99 -22.30 -36.94
N LEU A 749 33.38 -21.94 -35.81
CA LEU A 749 33.89 -20.85 -34.97
C LEU A 749 34.04 -21.36 -33.53
N LYS A 750 35.28 -21.70 -33.19
CA LYS A 750 35.70 -22.15 -31.86
C LYS A 750 35.36 -21.09 -30.82
N ARG A 751 34.56 -21.49 -29.84
CA ARG A 751 34.37 -20.82 -28.55
C ARG A 751 35.74 -20.58 -27.89
N VAL A 752 36.15 -19.33 -27.76
CA VAL A 752 37.19 -18.96 -26.77
C VAL A 752 36.49 -18.72 -25.45
N LYS A 753 36.55 -19.73 -24.57
CA LYS A 753 36.27 -19.61 -23.14
C LYS A 753 37.37 -18.73 -22.53
N PHE A 754 36.99 -17.66 -21.86
CA PHE A 754 37.86 -17.04 -20.86
C PHE A 754 37.71 -17.84 -19.57
N VAL A 755 38.79 -18.52 -19.19
CA VAL A 755 39.01 -19.08 -17.83
C VAL A 755 39.43 -17.94 -16.94
#